data_AF-A0AA47A316-F1
#
_entry.id   AF-A0AA47A316-F1
#
_cell.length_a   1.000
_cell.length_b   1.000
_cell.length_c   1.000
_cell.angle_alpha   90.00
_cell.angle_beta   90.00
_cell.angle_gamma   90.00
#
_symmetry.space_group_name_H-M   'P 1'
#
loop_
_entity.id
_entity.type
_entity.pdbx_description
1 polymer ?
#
loop_
_entity_poly.entity_id
_entity_poly.type
_entity_poly.pdbx_seq_one_letter_code
_entity_poly.pdbx_strand_id
1 'polypeptide(L)'
;MKKRFLLLLLFGLMLCLTKVWGQTHVSGKVIDENGNPVAYANVIFAKTTIGAYTDDQGRFSLYSEKRQKDLEVSLIGYNTRKIHLDKDNTKDLVVVLVEGELLEEVTVVAKPTKALSKKENPAYTVLQGIWKNKKKRGLQNATAYQFKKHSTTELGVNNLDTIFLKKALGKEYDTIRRILSEKKYKETFSLPMYLTEKIETVYGNNQLGKKRVDIEAERAQGIVQQGFGLERVSQSFDDFDIYDNTYMILNKPFVSPLAEFGYGVYLYVLSDTIQRDDRSFYRINFFPRDDQDLALEGKFEVDTKTYIVSSIQMHTTAKTNINLVRGLSFEKYFTIANDSIYLPEHEIQEGDFTLLTKKDEEKGLYVKNYITFSDIVLNKPKPANFYDEQVVKVAKNQFYKDDSYWDANTLGGADLTKTKVLIREVGSNKRIKMIGDVTDIVTSGYIPIGNYMQFGRFWQTFSSNNVEGLRLRAGFRSFFSTDDRFRTYVYGAYGVRDKEFKYGISGKYLISHSPRITFGAGYQNDNLQLGTFVMHDDTKLDFENTTNFIIARGENYYLTRNRKVQGVINYDIVPNLQFSVFGTYQKLTSASEENFLIAYRNPKTGEEIHEYDNFYTGAQFTFTPNRKVFGYGVEQRYGKKLFPMYTLKYSKGVDGVLNSKFDYDKVQTILYKPIPLFGYGIFHATVEAGKVFGTAPLIALTPTPANQSYSSAPNTFALLDYYDFITDTYINGYFEHHFDGFLFNRIPFLQKTRFKSLIFGRFAYGTLSDKNKQANITNIIFNSPEKLYWEYGFGIENIGLGNFRFIRVDFVWRNDFNDVNGVRNPKFGVRIGIVPSF
;
A
#
# COMPACT_ATOMS: atom_id res chain seq x y z
N MET A 1 -70.18 -1.92 -49.69
CA MET A 1 -70.62 -1.43 -48.37
C MET A 1 -69.91 -2.06 -47.16
N LYS A 2 -69.43 -3.32 -47.19
CA LYS A 2 -68.82 -3.99 -46.02
C LYS A 2 -67.47 -3.42 -45.52
N LYS A 3 -66.65 -2.77 -46.36
CA LYS A 3 -65.37 -2.15 -45.93
C LYS A 3 -65.51 -0.80 -45.22
N ARG A 4 -66.59 -0.03 -45.48
CA ARG A 4 -66.83 1.26 -44.80
C ARG A 4 -67.42 1.09 -43.40
N PHE A 5 -68.18 0.02 -43.16
CA PHE A 5 -68.73 -0.29 -41.83
C PHE A 5 -67.65 -0.79 -40.86
N LEU A 6 -66.67 -1.56 -41.34
CA LEU A 6 -65.54 -2.01 -40.51
C LEU A 6 -64.61 -0.86 -40.11
N LEU A 7 -64.41 0.14 -40.98
CA LEU A 7 -63.61 1.33 -40.65
C LEU A 7 -64.30 2.24 -39.63
N LEU A 8 -65.63 2.38 -39.70
CA LEU A 8 -66.42 3.11 -38.69
C LEU A 8 -66.45 2.38 -37.33
N LEU A 9 -66.45 1.04 -37.33
CA LEU A 9 -66.38 0.26 -36.10
C LEU A 9 -64.97 0.30 -35.47
N LEU A 10 -63.90 0.30 -36.29
CA LEU A 10 -62.52 0.47 -35.80
C LEU A 10 -62.27 1.89 -35.27
N PHE A 11 -62.84 2.92 -35.92
CA PHE A 11 -62.75 4.31 -35.45
C PHE A 11 -63.54 4.53 -34.15
N GLY A 12 -64.70 3.86 -34.00
CA GLY A 12 -65.46 3.84 -32.76
C GLY A 12 -64.75 3.11 -31.61
N LEU A 13 -64.02 2.01 -31.89
CA LEU A 13 -63.23 1.31 -30.87
C LEU A 13 -61.96 2.09 -30.46
N MET A 14 -61.37 2.88 -31.36
CA MET A 14 -60.18 3.69 -31.06
C MET A 14 -60.52 4.95 -30.23
N LEU A 15 -61.76 5.44 -30.29
CA LEU A 15 -62.27 6.54 -29.46
C LEU A 15 -62.63 6.13 -28.02
N CYS A 16 -62.63 4.82 -27.70
CA CYS A 16 -62.84 4.31 -26.33
C CYS A 16 -61.53 4.00 -25.56
N LEU A 17 -60.36 4.33 -26.12
CA LEU A 17 -59.04 4.13 -25.49
C LEU A 17 -58.36 5.44 -25.09
N THR A 18 -59.12 6.47 -24.72
CA THR A 18 -58.57 7.59 -23.97
C THR A 18 -58.25 7.10 -22.56
N LYS A 19 -57.01 6.65 -22.35
CA LYS A 19 -56.45 6.61 -20.99
C LYS A 19 -56.57 8.02 -20.44
N VAL A 20 -57.44 8.21 -19.46
CA VAL A 20 -57.42 9.41 -18.62
C VAL A 20 -56.05 9.46 -17.96
N TRP A 21 -55.22 10.42 -18.36
CA TRP A 21 -53.99 10.71 -17.64
C TRP A 21 -54.42 11.37 -16.33
N GLY A 22 -54.48 10.58 -15.25
CA GLY A 22 -54.78 11.10 -13.93
C GLY A 22 -53.67 12.06 -13.53
N GLN A 23 -53.99 13.36 -13.46
CA GLN A 23 -53.13 14.37 -12.86
C GLN A 23 -53.28 14.24 -11.35
N THR A 24 -52.15 14.22 -10.62
CA THR A 24 -52.19 14.19 -9.16
C THR A 24 -51.87 15.57 -8.61
N HIS A 25 -52.79 16.14 -7.83
CA HIS A 25 -52.60 17.39 -7.11
C HIS A 25 -52.80 17.15 -5.61
N VAL A 26 -51.79 17.48 -4.81
CA VAL A 26 -51.83 17.31 -3.36
C VAL A 26 -51.43 18.62 -2.70
N SER A 27 -52.29 19.13 -1.81
CA SER A 27 -51.96 20.28 -0.98
C SER A 27 -52.35 20.01 0.47
N GLY A 28 -51.58 20.55 1.41
CA GLY A 28 -51.74 20.22 2.82
C GLY A 28 -50.83 21.02 3.73
N LYS A 29 -50.77 20.60 4.99
CA LYS A 29 -49.91 21.17 6.03
C LYS A 29 -49.19 20.06 6.81
N VAL A 30 -47.91 20.27 7.09
CA VAL A 30 -47.09 19.42 7.94
C VAL A 30 -47.01 20.06 9.33
N ILE A 31 -47.25 19.24 10.36
CA ILE A 31 -47.20 19.63 11.78
C ILE A 31 -46.38 18.63 12.58
N ASP A 32 -45.89 19.04 13.75
CA ASP A 32 -45.26 18.16 14.74
C ASP A 32 -46.32 17.48 15.64
N GLU A 33 -45.89 16.59 16.55
CA GLU A 33 -46.76 15.91 17.50
C GLU A 33 -47.47 16.85 18.49
N ASN A 34 -46.95 18.06 18.67
CA ASN A 34 -47.51 19.10 19.53
C ASN A 34 -48.49 20.02 18.75
N GLY A 35 -48.68 19.79 17.46
CA GLY A 35 -49.56 20.57 16.59
C GLY A 35 -48.94 21.85 16.01
N ASN A 36 -47.64 22.09 16.22
CA ASN A 36 -46.95 23.25 15.64
C ASN A 36 -46.64 23.03 14.15
N PRO A 37 -46.65 24.09 13.33
CA PRO A 37 -46.26 23.99 11.92
C PRO A 37 -44.78 23.59 11.75
N VAL A 38 -44.52 22.63 10.86
CA VAL A 38 -43.15 22.23 10.51
C VAL A 38 -42.73 22.89 9.19
N ALA A 39 -41.88 23.92 9.29
CA ALA A 39 -41.36 24.66 8.14
C ALA A 39 -40.21 23.91 7.43
N TYR A 40 -40.06 24.15 6.13
CA TYR A 40 -38.98 23.64 5.28
C TYR A 40 -38.84 22.10 5.21
N ALA A 41 -39.87 21.35 5.60
CA ALA A 41 -39.93 19.90 5.39
C ALA A 41 -39.98 19.58 3.90
N ASN A 42 -39.19 18.61 3.46
CA ASN A 42 -39.21 18.14 2.08
C ASN A 42 -40.40 17.20 1.86
N VAL A 43 -41.26 17.53 0.91
CA VAL A 43 -42.44 16.75 0.51
C VAL A 43 -42.24 16.31 -0.94
N ILE A 44 -42.22 15.01 -1.20
CA ILE A 44 -41.92 14.45 -2.53
C ILE A 44 -42.87 13.32 -2.90
N PHE A 45 -43.24 13.20 -4.18
CA PHE A 45 -43.88 11.97 -4.66
C PHE A 45 -42.84 10.84 -4.71
N ALA A 46 -43.10 9.74 -4.01
CA ALA A 46 -42.13 8.67 -3.83
C ALA A 46 -41.62 8.13 -5.16
N LYS A 47 -40.30 7.88 -5.25
CA LYS A 47 -39.60 7.39 -6.46
C LYS A 47 -39.64 8.37 -7.66
N THR A 48 -39.88 9.66 -7.41
CA THR A 48 -39.79 10.73 -8.42
C THR A 48 -38.88 11.85 -7.94
N THR A 49 -38.61 12.84 -8.81
CA THR A 49 -37.93 14.10 -8.44
C THR A 49 -38.90 15.26 -8.25
N ILE A 50 -40.22 15.01 -8.25
CA ILE A 50 -41.26 16.03 -8.15
C ILE A 50 -41.57 16.23 -6.66
N GLY A 51 -41.11 17.35 -6.11
CA GLY A 51 -41.26 17.70 -4.70
C GLY A 51 -41.24 19.21 -4.44
N ALA A 52 -41.53 19.59 -3.20
CA ALA A 52 -41.64 20.95 -2.73
C ALA A 52 -41.28 20.99 -1.24
N TYR A 53 -40.95 22.18 -0.74
CA TYR A 53 -40.73 22.40 0.68
C TYR A 53 -41.98 22.99 1.31
N THR A 54 -42.20 22.73 2.61
CA THR A 54 -43.22 23.44 3.36
C THR A 54 -42.81 24.89 3.61
N ASP A 55 -43.78 25.80 3.59
CA ASP A 55 -43.58 27.20 3.99
C ASP A 55 -43.47 27.37 5.52
N ASP A 56 -43.28 28.60 5.96
CA ASP A 56 -43.15 29.02 7.36
C ASP A 56 -44.36 28.62 8.24
N GLN A 57 -45.50 28.33 7.61
CA GLN A 57 -46.75 27.89 8.24
C GLN A 57 -47.01 26.40 8.00
N GLY A 58 -46.00 25.64 7.56
CA GLY A 58 -46.01 24.21 7.32
C GLY A 58 -46.76 23.79 6.06
N ARG A 59 -47.21 24.71 5.20
CA ARG A 59 -48.08 24.39 4.06
C ARG A 59 -47.27 23.97 2.85
N PHE A 60 -47.80 23.03 2.08
CA PHE A 60 -47.22 22.58 0.81
C PHE A 60 -48.29 22.38 -0.27
N SER A 61 -47.86 22.42 -1.53
CA SER A 61 -48.67 22.05 -2.68
C SER A 61 -47.79 21.42 -3.76
N LEU A 62 -48.27 20.31 -4.33
CA LEU A 62 -47.58 19.50 -5.31
C LEU A 62 -48.49 19.13 -6.47
N TYR A 63 -47.93 19.16 -7.67
CA TYR A 63 -48.62 18.80 -8.91
C TYR A 63 -47.78 17.83 -9.72
N SER A 64 -48.41 16.78 -10.24
CA SER A 64 -47.82 15.83 -11.19
C SER A 64 -48.77 15.57 -12.35
N GLU A 65 -48.23 15.57 -13.57
CA GLU A 65 -48.98 15.20 -14.79
C GLU A 65 -49.27 13.69 -14.87
N LYS A 66 -48.68 12.89 -13.97
CA LYS A 66 -48.87 11.44 -13.86
C LYS A 66 -49.49 11.08 -12.52
N ARG A 67 -50.25 9.99 -12.50
CA ARG A 67 -50.90 9.49 -11.29
C ARG A 67 -49.85 9.00 -10.28
N GLN A 68 -49.78 9.66 -9.13
CA GLN A 68 -48.93 9.29 -8.00
C GLN A 68 -49.77 8.72 -6.87
N LYS A 69 -49.23 7.71 -6.18
CA LYS A 69 -49.95 7.01 -5.10
C LYS A 69 -49.33 7.20 -3.73
N ASP A 70 -48.07 7.62 -3.66
CA ASP A 70 -47.34 7.70 -2.41
C ASP A 70 -46.62 9.05 -2.29
N LEU A 71 -46.77 9.67 -1.12
CA LEU A 71 -46.12 10.91 -0.72
C LEU A 71 -45.13 10.60 0.40
N GLU A 72 -43.92 11.15 0.32
CA GLU A 72 -42.90 11.03 1.35
C GLU A 72 -42.58 12.42 1.91
N VAL A 73 -42.60 12.55 3.23
CA VAL A 73 -42.28 13.79 3.94
C VAL A 73 -41.12 13.54 4.90
N SER A 74 -40.07 14.34 4.76
CA SER A 74 -38.83 14.19 5.54
C SER A 74 -38.28 15.54 5.97
N LEU A 75 -37.80 15.62 7.22
CA LEU A 75 -37.03 16.75 7.73
C LEU A 75 -35.97 16.23 8.69
N ILE A 76 -34.80 16.87 8.73
CA ILE A 76 -33.73 16.52 9.68
C ILE A 76 -34.26 16.67 11.11
N GLY A 77 -34.02 15.66 11.95
CA GLY A 77 -34.55 15.59 13.32
C GLY A 77 -35.93 14.94 13.45
N TYR A 78 -36.58 14.56 12.34
CA TYR A 78 -37.87 13.89 12.32
C TYR A 78 -37.80 12.54 11.59
N ASN A 79 -38.65 11.60 12.00
CA ASN A 79 -38.83 10.34 11.28
C ASN A 79 -39.49 10.58 9.92
N THR A 80 -38.92 10.01 8.85
CA THR A 80 -39.49 10.14 7.50
C THR A 80 -40.85 9.44 7.43
N ARG A 81 -41.88 10.15 7.00
CA ARG A 81 -43.25 9.65 6.93
C ARG A 81 -43.67 9.39 5.48
N LYS A 82 -44.15 8.18 5.22
CA LYS A 82 -44.77 7.80 3.93
C LYS A 82 -46.29 7.77 4.08
N ILE A 83 -46.99 8.35 3.11
CA ILE A 83 -48.45 8.49 3.08
C ILE A 83 -48.96 7.97 1.75
N HIS A 84 -49.92 7.05 1.80
CA HIS A 84 -50.64 6.60 0.62
C HIS A 84 -51.75 7.61 0.28
N LEU A 85 -51.88 7.98 -0.99
CA LEU A 85 -52.87 8.90 -1.51
C LEU A 85 -54.02 8.11 -2.12
N ASP A 86 -55.17 8.09 -1.45
CA ASP A 86 -56.36 7.37 -1.93
C ASP A 86 -57.04 8.05 -3.12
N LYS A 87 -56.80 9.36 -3.29
CA LYS A 87 -57.40 10.21 -4.34
C LYS A 87 -56.34 10.98 -5.10
N ASP A 88 -56.54 11.10 -6.41
CA ASP A 88 -55.63 11.85 -7.30
C ASP A 88 -55.66 13.36 -6.99
N ASN A 89 -56.74 13.89 -6.42
CA ASN A 89 -56.80 15.28 -5.94
C ASN A 89 -57.10 15.29 -4.44
N THR A 90 -56.07 15.55 -3.63
CA THR A 90 -56.15 15.57 -2.16
C THR A 90 -55.84 16.99 -1.68
N LYS A 91 -56.81 17.66 -1.07
CA LYS A 91 -56.64 18.98 -0.47
C LYS A 91 -56.72 18.86 1.06
N ASP A 92 -56.07 19.78 1.75
CA ASP A 92 -56.03 19.89 3.21
C ASP A 92 -55.46 18.65 3.92
N LEU A 93 -54.49 17.96 3.29
CA LEU A 93 -53.81 16.82 3.89
C LEU A 93 -52.98 17.28 5.11
N VAL A 94 -53.28 16.74 6.28
CA VAL A 94 -52.48 17.00 7.50
C VAL A 94 -51.49 15.85 7.67
N VAL A 95 -50.20 16.21 7.71
CA VAL A 95 -49.10 15.26 7.93
C VAL A 95 -48.47 15.55 9.28
N VAL A 96 -48.52 14.58 10.18
CA VAL A 96 -47.81 14.67 11.47
C VAL A 96 -46.44 14.03 11.33
N LEU A 97 -45.39 14.83 11.52
CA LEU A 97 -44.03 14.34 11.67
C LEU A 97 -43.72 14.14 13.16
N VAL A 98 -43.19 12.96 13.46
CA VAL A 98 -42.75 12.57 14.81
C VAL A 98 -41.28 12.89 14.92
N GLU A 99 -40.87 13.57 15.99
CA GLU A 99 -39.45 13.81 16.26
C GLU A 99 -38.73 12.45 16.31
N GLY A 100 -37.63 12.33 15.56
CA GLY A 100 -36.79 11.14 15.64
C GLY A 100 -36.08 11.10 16.99
N GLU A 101 -35.71 9.92 17.48
CA GLU A 101 -34.84 9.83 18.65
C GLU A 101 -33.63 10.76 18.44
N LEU A 102 -33.46 11.66 19.40
CA LEU A 102 -32.51 12.77 19.41
C LEU A 102 -31.18 12.40 18.74
N LEU A 103 -30.70 13.32 17.89
CA LEU A 103 -29.26 13.45 17.68
C LEU A 103 -28.65 13.56 19.07
N GLU A 104 -27.91 12.53 19.48
CA GLU A 104 -27.12 12.58 20.70
C GLU A 104 -26.39 13.91 20.75
N GLU A 105 -26.59 14.66 21.83
CA GLU A 105 -25.76 15.81 22.12
C GLU A 105 -24.31 15.37 21.97
N VAL A 106 -23.57 15.97 21.04
CA VAL A 106 -22.14 15.71 20.88
C VAL A 106 -21.46 16.36 22.08
N THR A 107 -21.52 15.72 23.24
CA THR A 107 -20.74 16.13 24.40
C THR A 107 -19.28 15.90 24.02
N VAL A 108 -18.59 16.97 23.63
CA VAL A 108 -17.17 16.92 23.30
C VAL A 108 -16.42 16.62 24.60
N VAL A 109 -16.07 15.36 24.81
CA VAL A 109 -15.27 14.94 25.95
C VAL A 109 -13.85 15.45 25.76
N ALA A 110 -13.44 16.41 26.59
CA ALA A 110 -12.08 16.93 26.56
C ALA A 110 -11.07 15.88 27.03
N LYS A 111 -9.88 15.87 26.42
CA LYS A 111 -8.76 15.03 26.86
C LYS A 111 -8.43 15.35 28.33
N PRO A 112 -8.42 14.35 29.24
CA PRO A 112 -8.06 14.56 30.64
C PRO A 112 -6.62 15.06 30.79
N THR A 113 -6.39 15.93 31.78
CA THR A 113 -5.04 16.44 32.10
C THR A 113 -4.24 15.50 32.99
N LYS A 114 -4.90 14.55 33.68
CA LYS A 114 -4.26 13.57 34.57
C LYS A 114 -4.70 12.15 34.23
N ALA A 115 -3.75 11.22 34.27
CA ALA A 115 -4.04 9.80 34.18
C ALA A 115 -4.58 9.29 35.52
N LEU A 116 -5.79 8.73 35.51
CA LEU A 116 -6.36 8.04 36.67
C LEU A 116 -5.66 6.70 36.89
N SER A 117 -5.41 6.33 38.14
CA SER A 117 -4.87 5.01 38.46
C SER A 117 -5.88 3.91 38.10
N LYS A 118 -5.41 2.66 37.99
CA LYS A 118 -6.27 1.50 37.69
C LYS A 118 -7.42 1.32 38.68
N LYS A 119 -7.24 1.75 39.93
CA LYS A 119 -8.27 1.62 40.99
C LYS A 119 -9.33 2.71 40.91
N GLU A 120 -8.98 3.88 40.37
CA GLU A 120 -9.87 5.05 40.32
C GLU A 120 -10.64 5.14 39.01
N ASN A 121 -10.14 4.54 37.93
CA ASN A 121 -10.77 4.65 36.62
C ASN A 121 -11.82 3.54 36.39
N PRO A 122 -13.13 3.86 36.35
CA PRO A 122 -14.17 2.85 36.11
C PRO A 122 -14.07 2.20 34.72
N ALA A 123 -13.48 2.88 33.72
CA ALA A 123 -13.23 2.29 32.40
C ALA A 123 -12.27 1.10 32.47
N TYR A 124 -11.37 1.04 33.47
CA TYR A 124 -10.44 -0.07 33.62
C TYR A 124 -11.17 -1.41 33.86
N THR A 125 -12.23 -1.40 34.67
CA THR A 125 -13.07 -2.59 34.93
C THR A 125 -13.73 -3.09 33.65
N VAL A 126 -14.22 -2.17 32.80
CA VAL A 126 -14.83 -2.51 31.51
C VAL A 126 -13.79 -3.11 30.56
N LEU A 127 -12.60 -2.51 30.47
CA LEU A 127 -11.48 -3.02 29.67
C LEU A 127 -11.05 -4.43 30.14
N GLN A 128 -11.00 -4.69 31.44
CA GLN A 128 -10.76 -6.04 31.97
C GLN A 128 -11.82 -7.04 31.51
N GLY A 129 -13.08 -6.61 31.46
CA GLY A 129 -14.18 -7.35 30.87
C GLY A 129 -13.91 -7.70 29.41
N ILE A 130 -13.51 -6.73 28.59
CA ILE A 130 -13.13 -6.93 27.18
C ILE A 130 -11.97 -7.93 27.07
N TRP A 131 -10.87 -7.74 27.82
CA TRP A 131 -9.69 -8.60 27.73
C TRP A 131 -9.97 -10.05 28.11
N LYS A 132 -10.82 -10.27 29.12
CA LYS A 132 -11.24 -11.62 29.53
C LYS A 132 -12.08 -12.32 28.46
N ASN A 133 -12.75 -11.55 27.60
CA ASN A 133 -13.74 -12.01 26.65
C ASN A 133 -13.30 -11.98 25.19
N LYS A 134 -12.24 -11.24 24.82
CA LYS A 134 -11.82 -11.02 23.42
C LYS A 134 -11.58 -12.32 22.62
N LYS A 135 -11.09 -13.39 23.25
CA LYS A 135 -10.87 -14.70 22.60
C LYS A 135 -12.11 -15.59 22.57
N LYS A 136 -13.16 -15.23 23.31
CA LYS A 136 -14.35 -16.06 23.54
C LYS A 136 -15.56 -15.60 22.73
N ARG A 137 -15.43 -14.61 21.85
CA ARG A 137 -16.57 -13.94 21.18
C ARG A 137 -16.23 -13.56 19.74
N GLY A 138 -17.19 -13.63 18.83
CA GLY A 138 -17.04 -13.22 17.42
C GLY A 138 -17.26 -14.35 16.42
N LEU A 139 -16.90 -14.12 15.15
CA LEU A 139 -17.06 -15.09 14.07
C LEU A 139 -16.29 -16.39 14.31
N GLN A 140 -15.20 -16.35 15.08
CA GLN A 140 -14.40 -17.52 15.48
C GLN A 140 -15.17 -18.54 16.32
N ASN A 141 -16.28 -18.14 16.95
CA ASN A 141 -17.14 -19.04 17.72
C ASN A 141 -18.16 -19.80 16.86
N ALA A 142 -18.39 -19.37 15.62
CA ALA A 142 -19.20 -20.14 14.70
C ALA A 142 -18.41 -21.37 14.23
N THR A 143 -19.08 -22.48 13.93
CA THR A 143 -18.43 -23.64 13.29
C THR A 143 -17.87 -23.25 11.91
N ALA A 144 -18.68 -22.51 11.16
CA ALA A 144 -18.34 -21.92 9.87
C ALA A 144 -19.12 -20.62 9.70
N TYR A 145 -18.62 -19.74 8.85
CA TYR A 145 -19.29 -18.49 8.50
C TYR A 145 -19.19 -18.22 7.01
N GLN A 146 -20.18 -17.52 6.48
CA GLN A 146 -20.23 -17.01 5.13
C GLN A 146 -20.83 -15.59 5.17
N PHE A 147 -20.30 -14.67 4.38
CA PHE A 147 -20.88 -13.35 4.18
C PHE A 147 -20.42 -12.76 2.85
N LYS A 148 -21.22 -11.83 2.32
CA LYS A 148 -20.80 -10.94 1.23
C LYS A 148 -20.11 -9.71 1.80
N LYS A 149 -19.01 -9.32 1.15
CA LYS A 149 -18.24 -8.11 1.44
C LYS A 149 -18.30 -7.22 0.20
N HIS A 150 -18.93 -6.06 0.32
CA HIS A 150 -18.92 -5.02 -0.71
C HIS A 150 -17.98 -3.90 -0.29
N SER A 151 -16.92 -3.68 -1.05
CA SER A 151 -15.88 -2.69 -0.77
C SER A 151 -15.82 -1.65 -1.88
N THR A 152 -15.87 -0.38 -1.49
CA THR A 152 -15.67 0.78 -2.35
C THR A 152 -14.42 1.52 -1.89
N THR A 153 -13.50 1.81 -2.81
CA THR A 153 -12.31 2.64 -2.53
C THR A 153 -12.32 3.85 -3.44
N GLU A 154 -12.48 5.03 -2.85
CA GLU A 154 -12.44 6.33 -3.49
C GLU A 154 -11.07 6.96 -3.27
N LEU A 155 -10.44 7.45 -4.34
CA LEU A 155 -9.19 8.19 -4.30
C LEU A 155 -9.40 9.55 -4.98
N GLY A 156 -8.89 10.61 -4.37
CA GLY A 156 -9.06 11.96 -4.91
C GLY A 156 -8.07 12.97 -4.33
N VAL A 157 -8.31 14.22 -4.68
CA VAL A 157 -7.61 15.39 -4.14
C VAL A 157 -8.55 16.16 -3.22
N ASN A 158 -8.05 16.69 -2.11
CA ASN A 158 -8.84 17.48 -1.17
C ASN A 158 -8.28 18.90 -1.03
N ASN A 159 -9.02 19.71 -0.28
CA ASN A 159 -8.67 21.07 0.10
C ASN A 159 -8.47 21.99 -1.11
N LEU A 160 -9.35 21.80 -2.10
CA LEU A 160 -9.37 22.58 -3.32
C LEU A 160 -10.18 23.85 -3.07
N ASP A 161 -9.50 24.99 -3.14
CA ASP A 161 -10.16 26.29 -3.12
C ASP A 161 -10.86 26.59 -4.46
N THR A 162 -11.79 27.55 -4.41
CA THR A 162 -12.60 27.99 -5.56
C THR A 162 -11.74 28.47 -6.74
N ILE A 163 -10.59 29.11 -6.46
CA ILE A 163 -9.69 29.65 -7.49
C ILE A 163 -9.01 28.51 -8.25
N PHE A 164 -8.50 27.52 -7.51
CA PHE A 164 -7.89 26.32 -8.05
C PHE A 164 -8.90 25.53 -8.86
N LEU A 165 -10.11 25.28 -8.34
CA LEU A 165 -11.15 24.57 -9.07
C LEU A 165 -11.51 25.27 -10.38
N LYS A 166 -11.74 26.59 -10.34
CA LYS A 166 -12.07 27.36 -11.54
C LYS A 166 -10.94 27.31 -12.56
N LYS A 167 -9.69 27.37 -12.10
CA LYS A 167 -8.51 27.22 -12.97
C LYS A 167 -8.38 25.80 -13.51
N ALA A 168 -8.53 24.75 -12.71
CA ALA A 168 -8.32 23.37 -13.13
C ALA A 168 -9.45 22.87 -14.05
N LEU A 169 -10.70 23.18 -13.70
CA LEU A 169 -11.90 22.66 -14.37
C LEU A 169 -12.40 23.54 -15.51
N GLY A 170 -11.98 24.81 -15.63
CA GLY A 170 -12.32 25.65 -16.77
C GLY A 170 -13.83 25.70 -17.06
N LYS A 171 -14.26 25.16 -18.21
CA LYS A 171 -15.66 25.15 -18.66
C LYS A 171 -16.54 24.21 -17.83
N GLU A 172 -15.97 23.18 -17.23
CA GLU A 172 -16.70 22.20 -16.43
C GLU A 172 -16.93 22.66 -14.98
N TYR A 173 -16.35 23.81 -14.60
CA TYR A 173 -16.37 24.32 -13.23
C TYR A 173 -17.78 24.47 -12.65
N ASP A 174 -18.70 25.14 -13.33
CA ASP A 174 -20.04 25.41 -12.77
C ASP A 174 -20.86 24.12 -12.59
N THR A 175 -20.75 23.19 -13.54
CA THR A 175 -21.38 21.86 -13.47
C THR A 175 -20.85 21.06 -12.30
N ILE A 176 -19.52 20.97 -12.17
CA ILE A 176 -18.86 20.18 -11.12
C ILE A 176 -19.07 20.84 -9.74
N ARG A 177 -18.98 22.16 -9.65
CA ARG A 177 -19.19 22.91 -8.39
C ARG A 177 -20.58 22.66 -7.82
N ARG A 178 -21.61 22.60 -8.67
CA ARG A 178 -22.99 22.29 -8.24
C ARG A 178 -23.11 20.87 -7.67
N ILE A 179 -22.31 19.93 -8.15
CA ILE A 179 -22.29 18.56 -7.60
C ILE A 179 -21.43 18.52 -6.32
N LEU A 180 -20.37 19.33 -6.25
CA LEU A 180 -19.47 19.42 -5.09
C LEU A 180 -20.02 20.25 -3.92
N SER A 181 -21.04 21.10 -4.13
CA SER A 181 -21.53 22.04 -3.11
C SER A 181 -22.08 21.38 -1.85
N GLU A 182 -22.40 20.08 -1.90
CA GLU A 182 -22.83 19.28 -0.74
C GLU A 182 -21.65 18.65 0.03
N LYS A 183 -20.45 18.54 -0.57
CA LYS A 183 -19.22 18.00 0.05
C LYS A 183 -18.28 19.12 0.56
N LYS A 184 -18.82 20.27 0.95
CA LYS A 184 -18.04 21.44 1.43
C LYS A 184 -17.60 21.21 2.88
N TYR A 185 -16.29 21.15 3.13
CA TYR A 185 -15.72 21.16 4.48
C TYR A 185 -14.80 22.38 4.63
N LYS A 186 -15.08 23.24 5.63
CA LYS A 186 -14.30 24.45 5.94
C LYS A 186 -13.91 25.29 4.69
N GLU A 187 -14.88 25.57 3.82
CA GLU A 187 -14.71 26.37 2.57
C GLU A 187 -13.87 25.76 1.44
N THR A 188 -13.45 24.51 1.56
CA THR A 188 -12.72 23.79 0.51
C THR A 188 -13.51 22.59 0.00
N PHE A 189 -13.13 22.10 -1.18
CA PHE A 189 -13.81 21.00 -1.87
C PHE A 189 -12.89 19.78 -2.04
N SER A 190 -13.49 18.60 -2.10
CA SER A 190 -12.82 17.34 -2.41
C SER A 190 -13.28 16.80 -3.76
N LEU A 191 -12.33 16.45 -4.63
CA LEU A 191 -12.58 15.97 -5.98
C LEU A 191 -12.15 14.50 -6.11
N PRO A 192 -13.09 13.55 -6.22
CA PRO A 192 -12.76 12.17 -6.50
C PRO A 192 -12.22 12.03 -7.93
N MET A 193 -11.14 11.27 -8.09
CA MET A 193 -10.48 11.02 -9.39
C MET A 193 -10.54 9.56 -9.81
N TYR A 194 -10.68 8.64 -8.86
CA TYR A 194 -10.66 7.21 -9.09
C TYR A 194 -11.55 6.48 -8.07
N LEU A 195 -12.25 5.45 -8.53
CA LEU A 195 -13.14 4.63 -7.72
C LEU A 195 -12.99 3.17 -8.12
N THR A 196 -12.81 2.28 -7.14
CA THR A 196 -12.94 0.83 -7.34
C THR A 196 -14.07 0.29 -6.50
N GLU A 197 -14.84 -0.63 -7.09
CA GLU A 197 -15.89 -1.37 -6.41
C GLU A 197 -15.61 -2.87 -6.56
N LYS A 198 -15.73 -3.60 -5.45
CA LYS A 198 -15.49 -5.04 -5.39
C LYS A 198 -16.55 -5.72 -4.53
N ILE A 199 -17.12 -6.81 -5.04
CA ILE A 199 -18.01 -7.70 -4.30
C ILE A 199 -17.31 -9.05 -4.17
N GLU A 200 -17.15 -9.49 -2.93
CA GLU A 200 -16.54 -10.77 -2.58
C GLU A 200 -17.49 -11.58 -1.70
N THR A 201 -17.50 -12.89 -1.87
CA THR A 201 -18.08 -13.80 -0.88
C THR A 201 -16.97 -14.47 -0.11
N VAL A 202 -17.00 -14.31 1.22
CA VAL A 202 -16.03 -14.87 2.14
C VAL A 202 -16.63 -16.09 2.81
N TYR A 203 -15.89 -17.19 2.81
CA TYR A 203 -16.24 -18.42 3.51
C TYR A 203 -15.13 -18.75 4.51
N GLY A 204 -15.50 -19.05 5.75
CA GLY A 204 -14.57 -19.51 6.78
C GLY A 204 -15.07 -20.78 7.45
N ASN A 205 -14.14 -21.67 7.79
CA ASN A 205 -14.38 -22.82 8.65
C ASN A 205 -13.38 -22.77 9.81
N ASN A 206 -13.89 -22.47 11.00
CA ASN A 206 -13.05 -22.28 12.18
C ASN A 206 -12.54 -23.60 12.75
N GLN A 207 -13.24 -24.72 12.51
CA GLN A 207 -12.79 -26.06 12.93
C GLN A 207 -11.61 -26.56 12.10
N LEU A 208 -11.62 -26.28 10.78
CA LEU A 208 -10.54 -26.67 9.87
C LEU A 208 -9.43 -25.60 9.76
N GLY A 209 -9.65 -24.40 10.28
CA GLY A 209 -8.73 -23.27 10.10
C GLY A 209 -8.59 -22.83 8.64
N LYS A 210 -9.60 -23.07 7.81
CA LYS A 210 -9.58 -22.76 6.37
C LYS A 210 -10.45 -21.55 6.03
N LYS A 211 -10.01 -20.76 5.05
CA LYS A 211 -10.73 -19.58 4.53
C LYS A 211 -10.65 -19.57 3.01
N ARG A 212 -11.77 -19.27 2.35
CA ARG A 212 -11.89 -19.05 0.91
C ARG A 212 -12.55 -17.70 0.66
N VAL A 213 -12.08 -16.98 -0.35
CA VAL A 213 -12.62 -15.69 -0.77
C VAL A 213 -12.83 -15.74 -2.28
N ASP A 214 -14.07 -15.60 -2.71
CA ASP A 214 -14.44 -15.59 -4.12
C ASP A 214 -14.79 -14.18 -4.55
N ILE A 215 -14.17 -13.69 -5.62
CA ILE A 215 -14.51 -12.39 -6.21
C ILE A 215 -15.70 -12.61 -7.15
N GLU A 216 -16.83 -11.96 -6.87
CA GLU A 216 -18.04 -12.08 -7.70
C GLU A 216 -18.08 -11.02 -8.80
N ALA A 217 -17.65 -9.81 -8.45
CA ALA A 217 -17.63 -8.67 -9.36
C ALA A 217 -16.56 -7.66 -8.95
N GLU A 218 -15.91 -7.06 -9.94
CA GLU A 218 -14.95 -5.97 -9.73
C GLU A 218 -15.01 -4.98 -10.89
N ARG A 219 -15.03 -3.68 -10.57
CA ARG A 219 -14.90 -2.61 -11.57
C ARG A 219 -14.07 -1.45 -11.03
N ALA A 220 -13.50 -0.69 -11.96
CA ALA A 220 -12.78 0.54 -11.68
C ALA A 220 -13.24 1.65 -12.63
N GLN A 221 -13.34 2.88 -12.13
CA GLN A 221 -13.72 4.08 -12.89
C GLN A 221 -12.76 5.23 -12.59
N GLY A 222 -12.58 6.14 -13.57
CA GLY A 222 -11.78 7.35 -13.42
C GLY A 222 -10.38 7.28 -14.00
N ILE A 223 -9.49 8.14 -13.50
CA ILE A 223 -8.10 8.25 -13.98
C ILE A 223 -7.31 7.08 -13.40
N VAL A 224 -7.24 6.00 -14.18
CA VAL A 224 -6.44 4.81 -13.87
C VAL A 224 -4.97 5.19 -13.98
N GLN A 225 -4.29 5.36 -12.84
CA GLN A 225 -2.83 5.48 -12.82
C GLN A 225 -2.21 4.13 -13.20
N GLN A 226 -1.29 4.13 -14.17
CA GLN A 226 -0.64 2.90 -14.64
C GLN A 226 0.57 2.50 -13.79
N GLY A 227 0.82 3.16 -12.64
CA GLY A 227 2.06 3.15 -11.85
C GLY A 227 1.89 3.35 -10.33
N PHE A 228 3.00 3.64 -9.66
CA PHE A 228 3.33 3.49 -8.22
C PHE A 228 2.60 4.49 -7.29
N GLY A 229 1.38 4.93 -7.63
CA GLY A 229 0.63 6.02 -6.99
C GLY A 229 -0.29 5.61 -5.83
N LEU A 230 -1.47 6.25 -5.76
CA LEU A 230 -2.39 6.21 -4.61
C LEU A 230 -2.99 4.82 -4.30
N GLU A 231 -3.13 3.95 -5.30
CA GLU A 231 -3.68 2.60 -5.13
C GLU A 231 -2.83 1.74 -4.17
N ARG A 232 -1.51 1.95 -4.13
CA ARG A 232 -0.64 1.24 -3.17
C ARG A 232 -0.80 1.79 -1.75
N VAL A 233 -1.10 3.08 -1.61
CA VAL A 233 -1.40 3.71 -0.32
C VAL A 233 -2.75 3.20 0.19
N SER A 234 -3.78 3.15 -0.66
CA SER A 234 -5.10 2.65 -0.26
C SER A 234 -5.10 1.18 0.14
N GLN A 235 -4.27 0.35 -0.50
CA GLN A 235 -4.12 -1.05 -0.11
C GLN A 235 -3.11 -1.29 1.03
N SER A 236 -2.48 -0.23 1.55
CA SER A 236 -1.68 -0.26 2.78
C SER A 236 -2.55 -0.08 4.04
N PHE A 237 -3.83 0.27 3.88
CA PHE A 237 -4.84 0.07 4.92
C PHE A 237 -5.19 -1.41 4.96
N ASP A 238 -4.51 -2.15 5.84
CA ASP A 238 -4.81 -3.54 6.07
C ASP A 238 -6.13 -3.70 6.82
N ASP A 239 -6.83 -4.80 6.56
CA ASP A 239 -7.89 -5.25 7.46
C ASP A 239 -7.24 -5.66 8.79
N PHE A 240 -7.79 -5.17 9.89
CA PHE A 240 -7.33 -5.49 11.25
C PHE A 240 -8.52 -5.73 12.16
N ASP A 241 -8.33 -6.63 13.12
CA ASP A 241 -9.31 -6.89 14.17
C ASP A 241 -9.15 -5.84 15.27
N ILE A 242 -10.26 -5.29 15.75
CA ILE A 242 -10.25 -4.27 16.82
C ILE A 242 -9.68 -4.81 18.14
N TYR A 243 -9.65 -6.12 18.33
CA TYR A 243 -9.10 -6.77 19.52
C TYR A 243 -7.62 -7.16 19.37
N ASP A 244 -7.01 -6.93 18.20
CA ASP A 244 -5.57 -7.07 18.04
C ASP A 244 -4.83 -6.11 18.97
N ASN A 245 -3.73 -6.55 19.55
CA ASN A 245 -2.95 -5.72 20.46
C ASN A 245 -2.22 -4.56 19.76
N THR A 246 -1.98 -4.68 18.45
CA THR A 246 -1.22 -3.70 17.66
C THR A 246 -1.76 -3.71 16.24
N TYR A 247 -2.05 -2.53 15.70
CA TYR A 247 -2.48 -2.35 14.32
C TYR A 247 -1.29 -1.95 13.45
N MET A 248 -1.07 -2.65 12.34
CA MET A 248 -0.06 -2.28 11.36
C MET A 248 -0.69 -1.36 10.31
N ILE A 249 -0.54 -0.05 10.50
CA ILE A 249 -1.13 0.97 9.61
C ILE A 249 0.02 1.69 8.90
N LEU A 250 0.06 1.66 7.56
CA LEU A 250 1.16 2.23 6.76
C LEU A 250 2.56 1.73 7.18
N ASN A 251 2.66 0.45 7.60
CA ASN A 251 3.86 -0.17 8.19
C ASN A 251 4.33 0.46 9.51
N LYS A 252 3.46 1.15 10.24
CA LYS A 252 3.75 1.65 11.58
C LYS A 252 2.94 0.85 12.61
N PRO A 253 3.54 0.39 13.72
CA PRO A 253 2.83 -0.37 14.74
C PRO A 253 2.10 0.58 15.69
N PHE A 254 0.80 0.78 15.46
CA PHE A 254 -0.06 1.53 16.38
C PHE A 254 -0.49 0.64 17.53
N VAL A 255 -0.39 1.13 18.76
CA VAL A 255 -0.94 0.42 19.91
C VAL A 255 -2.47 0.40 19.80
N SER A 256 -3.11 -0.72 20.12
CA SER A 256 -4.58 -0.76 20.16
C SER A 256 -5.10 -0.15 21.47
N PRO A 257 -6.17 0.67 21.44
CA PRO A 257 -6.85 1.12 22.65
C PRO A 257 -7.56 -0.02 23.40
N LEU A 258 -7.72 -1.19 22.80
CA LEU A 258 -8.28 -2.39 23.43
C LEU A 258 -7.20 -3.39 23.86
N ALA A 259 -5.90 -3.09 23.64
CA ALA A 259 -4.80 -3.92 24.11
C ALA A 259 -4.68 -3.92 25.64
N GLU A 260 -4.20 -5.02 26.22
CA GLU A 260 -3.97 -5.12 27.67
C GLU A 260 -2.95 -4.10 28.18
N PHE A 261 -1.90 -3.85 27.39
CA PHE A 261 -0.91 -2.81 27.66
C PHE A 261 -1.35 -1.42 27.18
N GLY A 262 -2.45 -1.32 26.44
CA GLY A 262 -3.03 -0.05 25.97
C GLY A 262 -3.36 0.91 27.12
N TYR A 263 -3.69 0.39 28.31
CA TYR A 263 -3.89 1.22 29.50
C TYR A 263 -2.67 2.07 29.90
N GLY A 264 -1.45 1.64 29.52
CA GLY A 264 -0.22 2.41 29.71
C GLY A 264 0.00 3.50 28.66
N VAL A 265 -0.73 3.47 27.55
CA VAL A 265 -0.56 4.34 26.38
C VAL A 265 -1.70 5.36 26.25
N TYR A 266 -2.89 5.02 26.73
CA TYR A 266 -4.09 5.86 26.64
C TYR A 266 -4.57 6.38 27.99
N LEU A 267 -5.39 7.43 27.93
CA LEU A 267 -6.26 7.95 28.96
C LEU A 267 -7.69 7.54 28.58
N TYR A 268 -8.43 6.91 29.49
CA TYR A 268 -9.80 6.47 29.24
C TYR A 268 -10.79 7.24 30.10
N VAL A 269 -11.90 7.66 29.48
CA VAL A 269 -13.02 8.35 30.13
C VAL A 269 -14.29 7.58 29.83
N LEU A 270 -14.90 7.02 30.89
CA LEU A 270 -16.23 6.42 30.82
C LEU A 270 -17.26 7.55 30.77
N SER A 271 -18.09 7.56 29.73
CA SER A 271 -19.25 8.43 29.58
C SER A 271 -20.54 7.72 30.03
N ASP A 272 -21.66 8.43 29.96
CA ASP A 272 -22.96 7.88 30.32
C ASP A 272 -23.34 6.62 29.52
N THR A 273 -24.21 5.82 30.11
CA THR A 273 -24.69 4.57 29.52
C THR A 273 -25.78 4.86 28.49
N ILE A 274 -25.67 4.24 27.33
CA ILE A 274 -26.62 4.38 26.23
C ILE A 274 -27.52 3.15 26.22
N GLN A 275 -28.83 3.36 26.18
CA GLN A 275 -29.79 2.28 25.94
C GLN A 275 -30.10 2.24 24.44
N ARG A 276 -29.95 1.08 23.82
CA ARG A 276 -30.35 0.84 22.43
C ARG A 276 -31.03 -0.52 22.37
N ASP A 277 -32.31 -0.53 21.99
CA ASP A 277 -33.19 -1.70 22.07
C ASP A 277 -33.21 -2.28 23.51
N ASP A 278 -33.04 -3.60 23.65
CA ASP A 278 -33.00 -4.31 24.94
C ASP A 278 -31.57 -4.41 25.54
N ARG A 279 -30.62 -3.61 25.03
CA ARG A 279 -29.21 -3.66 25.44
C ARG A 279 -28.72 -2.30 25.93
N SER A 280 -27.91 -2.35 26.98
CA SER A 280 -27.20 -1.18 27.49
C SER A 280 -25.74 -1.20 27.03
N PHE A 281 -25.20 -0.04 26.70
CA PHE A 281 -23.84 0.14 26.23
C PHE A 281 -23.10 1.20 27.05
N TYR A 282 -21.90 0.87 27.51
CA TYR A 282 -20.96 1.87 27.99
C TYR A 282 -20.30 2.56 26.81
N ARG A 283 -20.22 3.89 26.85
CA ARG A 283 -19.39 4.68 25.93
C ARG A 283 -18.08 5.04 26.61
N ILE A 284 -16.95 4.68 25.99
CA ILE A 284 -15.61 4.99 26.52
C ILE A 284 -14.85 5.80 25.47
N ASN A 285 -14.44 7.00 25.86
CA ASN A 285 -13.52 7.82 25.09
C ASN A 285 -12.08 7.47 25.48
N PHE A 286 -11.16 7.47 24.51
CA PHE A 286 -9.75 7.22 24.74
C PHE A 286 -8.89 8.26 24.02
N PHE A 287 -7.82 8.69 24.68
CA PHE A 287 -6.87 9.68 24.16
C PHE A 287 -5.45 9.18 24.39
N PRO A 288 -4.53 9.36 23.44
CA PRO A 288 -3.14 9.00 23.68
C PRO A 288 -2.57 9.88 24.80
N ARG A 289 -1.72 9.30 25.65
CA ARG A 289 -1.03 10.08 26.70
C ARG A 289 -0.15 11.16 26.07
N ASP A 290 0.58 10.79 25.02
CA ASP A 290 1.34 11.72 24.17
C ASP A 290 0.74 11.79 22.76
N ASP A 291 0.36 12.97 22.31
CA ASP A 291 -0.27 13.18 21.00
C ASP A 291 0.68 12.87 19.83
N GLN A 292 2.00 12.77 20.05
CA GLN A 292 2.99 12.49 19.01
C GLN A 292 3.27 11.00 18.80
N ASP A 293 2.91 10.15 19.77
CA ASP A 293 3.10 8.71 19.70
C ASP A 293 2.25 8.09 18.58
N LEU A 294 2.66 6.91 18.09
CA LEU A 294 1.89 6.10 17.14
C LEU A 294 0.68 5.46 17.86
N ALA A 295 -0.30 6.30 18.14
CA ALA A 295 -1.50 5.99 18.88
C ALA A 295 -2.70 6.68 18.23
N LEU A 296 -3.91 6.35 18.69
CA LEU A 296 -5.17 6.81 18.13
C LEU A 296 -6.03 7.43 19.22
N GLU A 297 -6.88 8.38 18.88
CA GLU A 297 -7.87 8.95 19.79
C GLU A 297 -9.28 8.69 19.25
N GLY A 298 -10.28 8.64 20.13
CA GLY A 298 -11.65 8.42 19.72
C GLY A 298 -12.50 7.79 20.81
N LYS A 299 -13.47 6.98 20.39
CA LYS A 299 -14.45 6.37 21.29
C LYS A 299 -14.88 4.98 20.83
N PHE A 300 -15.30 4.15 21.77
CA PHE A 300 -15.96 2.88 21.49
C PHE A 300 -17.18 2.69 22.38
N GLU A 301 -18.16 1.94 21.87
CA GLU A 301 -19.34 1.50 22.59
C GLU A 301 -19.22 0.02 22.87
N VAL A 302 -19.49 -0.38 24.11
CA VAL A 302 -19.34 -1.76 24.57
C VAL A 302 -20.55 -2.18 25.40
N ASP A 303 -21.11 -3.33 25.08
CA ASP A 303 -22.25 -3.91 25.79
C ASP A 303 -21.90 -4.16 27.26
N THR A 304 -22.76 -3.71 28.18
CA THR A 304 -22.52 -3.74 29.63
C THR A 304 -22.50 -5.17 30.20
N LYS A 305 -23.21 -6.10 29.58
CA LYS A 305 -23.33 -7.51 30.00
C LYS A 305 -22.29 -8.39 29.31
N THR A 306 -22.10 -8.17 28.01
CA THR A 306 -21.29 -9.05 27.16
C THR A 306 -19.86 -8.53 26.97
N TYR A 307 -19.58 -7.26 27.21
CA TYR A 307 -18.29 -6.63 26.87
C TYR A 307 -17.91 -6.77 25.39
N ILE A 308 -18.90 -6.96 24.51
CA ILE A 308 -18.71 -6.94 23.06
C ILE A 308 -18.75 -5.47 22.62
N VAL A 309 -17.73 -5.05 21.88
CA VAL A 309 -17.68 -3.73 21.25
C VAL A 309 -18.66 -3.72 20.07
N SER A 310 -19.63 -2.81 20.09
CA SER A 310 -20.63 -2.62 19.02
C SER A 310 -20.19 -1.56 18.01
N SER A 311 -19.43 -0.56 18.44
CA SER A 311 -18.82 0.43 17.55
C SER A 311 -17.49 0.92 18.09
N ILE A 312 -16.56 1.25 17.19
CA ILE A 312 -15.32 1.94 17.53
C ILE A 312 -14.98 2.93 16.43
N GLN A 313 -14.71 4.17 16.84
CA GLN A 313 -14.28 5.28 16.01
C GLN A 313 -12.93 5.74 16.53
N MET A 314 -11.93 5.78 15.66
CA MET A 314 -10.56 6.07 16.04
C MET A 314 -9.84 6.86 14.94
N HIS A 315 -9.11 7.88 15.33
CA HIS A 315 -8.36 8.72 14.40
C HIS A 315 -6.99 9.10 14.97
N THR A 316 -6.08 9.53 14.11
CA THR A 316 -4.79 10.07 14.53
C THR A 316 -4.95 11.52 14.99
N THR A 317 -4.19 11.94 15.98
CA THR A 317 -4.09 13.36 16.33
C THR A 317 -3.30 14.13 15.25
N ALA A 318 -3.51 15.44 15.15
CA ALA A 318 -2.73 16.30 14.23
C ALA A 318 -1.20 16.29 14.51
N LYS A 319 -0.78 15.94 15.74
CA LYS A 319 0.63 15.92 16.16
C LYS A 319 1.32 14.58 15.94
N THR A 320 0.57 13.52 15.64
CA THR A 320 1.08 12.16 15.42
C THR A 320 2.31 12.18 14.48
N ASN A 321 3.41 11.53 14.89
CA ASN A 321 4.70 11.61 14.20
C ASN A 321 4.80 10.71 12.94
N ILE A 322 3.92 10.97 11.99
CA ILE A 322 3.83 10.32 10.68
C ILE A 322 4.08 11.38 9.60
N ASN A 323 4.90 11.06 8.62
CA ASN A 323 5.22 11.89 7.48
C ASN A 323 4.19 11.74 6.39
N LEU A 324 3.99 12.81 5.62
CA LEU A 324 3.06 12.85 4.49
C LEU A 324 1.60 12.53 4.82
N VAL A 325 1.25 12.37 6.11
CA VAL A 325 -0.11 12.04 6.59
C VAL A 325 -0.60 13.18 7.46
N ARG A 326 -1.68 13.85 7.04
CA ARG A 326 -2.38 14.85 7.83
C ARG A 326 -3.30 14.20 8.86
N GLY A 327 -4.03 13.15 8.47
CA GLY A 327 -4.90 12.41 9.37
C GLY A 327 -5.31 11.05 8.83
N LEU A 328 -5.52 10.09 9.73
CA LEU A 328 -6.16 8.80 9.45
C LEU A 328 -7.39 8.68 10.35
N SER A 329 -8.47 8.10 9.82
CA SER A 329 -9.70 7.78 10.56
C SER A 329 -10.16 6.37 10.24
N PHE A 330 -10.67 5.67 11.24
CA PHE A 330 -11.22 4.33 11.14
C PHE A 330 -12.48 4.25 11.98
N GLU A 331 -13.54 3.75 11.36
CA GLU A 331 -14.81 3.48 12.02
C GLU A 331 -15.20 2.04 11.70
N LYS A 332 -15.56 1.27 12.73
CA LYS A 332 -16.04 -0.10 12.59
C LYS A 332 -17.30 -0.28 13.42
N TYR A 333 -18.32 -0.85 12.80
CA TYR A 333 -19.64 -1.09 13.40
C TYR A 333 -19.98 -2.58 13.33
N PHE A 334 -20.56 -3.08 14.42
CA PHE A 334 -20.86 -4.50 14.61
C PHE A 334 -22.27 -4.70 15.14
N THR A 335 -22.96 -5.69 14.58
CA THR A 335 -24.25 -6.16 15.09
C THR A 335 -24.02 -7.33 16.04
N ILE A 336 -24.61 -7.30 17.23
CA ILE A 336 -24.51 -8.41 18.19
C ILE A 336 -25.61 -9.44 17.88
N ALA A 337 -25.25 -10.56 17.26
CA ALA A 337 -26.20 -11.62 16.91
C ALA A 337 -26.68 -12.41 18.14
N ASN A 338 -25.79 -12.61 19.11
CA ASN A 338 -26.09 -13.19 20.43
C ASN A 338 -24.93 -12.91 21.40
N ASP A 339 -25.04 -13.40 22.64
CA ASP A 339 -24.06 -13.14 23.71
C ASP A 339 -22.63 -13.68 23.41
N SER A 340 -22.45 -14.48 22.35
CA SER A 340 -21.17 -15.05 21.93
C SER A 340 -20.72 -14.64 20.52
N ILE A 341 -21.59 -14.09 19.67
CA ILE A 341 -21.29 -13.80 18.27
C ILE A 341 -21.68 -12.36 17.96
N TYR A 342 -20.70 -11.59 17.50
CA TYR A 342 -20.91 -10.31 16.82
C TYR A 342 -20.54 -10.45 15.35
N LEU A 343 -21.19 -9.65 14.53
CA LEU A 343 -21.09 -9.67 13.08
C LEU A 343 -20.60 -8.30 12.61
N PRO A 344 -19.64 -8.23 11.69
CA PRO A 344 -19.28 -6.96 11.07
C PRO A 344 -20.49 -6.45 10.28
N GLU A 345 -20.76 -5.16 10.37
CA GLU A 345 -21.87 -4.51 9.65
C GLU A 345 -21.31 -3.62 8.54
N HIS A 346 -20.55 -2.59 8.92
CA HIS A 346 -19.86 -1.71 7.99
C HIS A 346 -18.61 -1.09 8.61
N GLU A 347 -17.70 -0.67 7.75
CA GLU A 347 -16.45 -0.02 8.13
C GLU A 347 -16.15 1.16 7.21
N ILE A 348 -15.59 2.22 7.79
CA ILE A 348 -15.12 3.41 7.07
C ILE A 348 -13.65 3.59 7.41
N GLN A 349 -12.81 3.76 6.39
CA GLN A 349 -11.39 4.06 6.59
C GLN A 349 -11.05 5.26 5.73
N GLU A 350 -10.50 6.30 6.34
CA GLU A 350 -10.10 7.52 5.66
C GLU A 350 -8.64 7.84 5.92
N GLY A 351 -7.93 8.24 4.87
CA GLY A 351 -6.55 8.69 4.95
C GLY A 351 -6.39 9.99 4.18
N ASP A 352 -5.74 10.95 4.81
CA ASP A 352 -5.48 12.28 4.28
C ASP A 352 -3.99 12.55 4.23
N PHE A 353 -3.48 12.80 3.03
CA PHE A 353 -2.05 12.82 2.71
C PHE A 353 -1.64 14.17 2.12
N THR A 354 -0.52 14.71 2.58
CA THR A 354 0.02 16.01 2.14
C THR A 354 1.52 15.92 1.86
N LEU A 355 2.08 16.85 1.08
CA LEU A 355 3.49 16.76 0.65
C LEU A 355 4.41 17.71 1.44
N LEU A 356 3.95 18.93 1.73
CA LEU A 356 4.79 20.01 2.23
C LEU A 356 4.57 20.25 3.74
N THR A 357 3.32 20.32 4.18
CA THR A 357 2.91 20.67 5.55
C THR A 357 1.67 19.89 5.97
N LYS A 358 1.36 19.87 7.27
CA LYS A 358 0.10 19.29 7.80
C LYS A 358 -1.03 20.32 7.94
N LYS A 359 -0.92 21.49 7.30
CA LYS A 359 -1.94 22.54 7.43
C LYS A 359 -3.25 22.13 6.76
N ASP A 360 -4.36 22.61 7.32
CA ASP A 360 -5.71 22.35 6.82
C ASP A 360 -5.96 23.03 5.46
N GLU A 361 -5.18 24.03 5.05
CA GLU A 361 -5.36 24.70 3.75
C GLU A 361 -4.55 24.05 2.62
N GLU A 362 -3.62 23.15 2.96
CA GLU A 362 -2.79 22.47 1.97
C GLU A 362 -3.60 21.46 1.17
N LYS A 363 -3.47 21.55 -0.16
CA LYS A 363 -4.02 20.58 -1.10
C LYS A 363 -3.35 19.23 -0.88
N GLY A 364 -4.16 18.22 -0.63
CA GLY A 364 -3.70 16.87 -0.34
C GLY A 364 -4.34 15.84 -1.27
N LEU A 365 -4.00 14.59 -1.00
CA LEU A 365 -4.63 13.42 -1.58
C LEU A 365 -5.40 12.72 -0.46
N TYR A 366 -6.57 12.18 -0.78
CA TYR A 366 -7.32 11.37 0.17
C TYR A 366 -7.61 9.98 -0.38
N VAL A 367 -7.78 9.06 0.56
CA VAL A 367 -8.28 7.71 0.36
C VAL A 367 -9.50 7.55 1.26
N LYS A 368 -10.60 7.04 0.73
CA LYS A 368 -11.77 6.65 1.50
C LYS A 368 -12.20 5.24 1.10
N ASN A 369 -12.11 4.30 2.04
CA ASN A 369 -12.67 2.97 1.91
C ASN A 369 -14.01 2.92 2.64
N TYR A 370 -15.04 2.38 1.97
CA TYR A 370 -16.33 2.05 2.57
C TYR A 370 -16.60 0.58 2.34
N ILE A 371 -16.75 -0.18 3.42
CA ILE A 371 -16.91 -1.64 3.40
C ILE A 371 -18.22 -1.98 4.08
N THR A 372 -19.05 -2.80 3.43
CA THR A 372 -20.30 -3.30 4.00
C THR A 372 -20.32 -4.82 3.95
N PHE A 373 -20.95 -5.42 4.95
CA PHE A 373 -21.08 -6.86 5.10
C PHE A 373 -22.57 -7.24 5.08
N SER A 374 -22.92 -8.23 4.28
CA SER A 374 -24.30 -8.67 4.09
C SER A 374 -24.39 -10.18 3.88
N ASP A 375 -25.61 -10.71 3.74
CA ASP A 375 -25.89 -12.13 3.46
C ASP A 375 -25.16 -13.09 4.43
N ILE A 376 -25.15 -12.75 5.72
CA ILE A 376 -24.38 -13.49 6.73
C ILE A 376 -25.07 -14.82 7.06
N VAL A 377 -24.32 -15.91 6.91
CA VAL A 377 -24.76 -17.27 7.22
C VAL A 377 -23.77 -17.91 8.20
N LEU A 378 -24.27 -18.43 9.31
CA LEU A 378 -23.46 -19.06 10.37
C LEU A 378 -23.75 -20.56 10.47
N ASN A 379 -22.75 -21.31 10.95
CA ASN A 379 -22.85 -22.72 11.34
C ASN A 379 -23.30 -23.66 10.21
N LYS A 380 -23.00 -23.31 8.95
CA LYS A 380 -23.25 -24.18 7.78
C LYS A 380 -21.92 -24.49 7.06
N PRO A 381 -21.10 -25.42 7.59
CA PRO A 381 -19.82 -25.76 6.97
C PRO A 381 -20.00 -26.37 5.59
N LYS A 382 -19.05 -26.09 4.69
CA LYS A 382 -18.92 -26.76 3.39
C LYS A 382 -17.97 -27.96 3.50
N PRO A 383 -17.95 -28.86 2.52
CA PRO A 383 -16.94 -29.93 2.43
C PRO A 383 -15.51 -29.37 2.47
N ALA A 384 -14.55 -30.12 3.03
CA ALA A 384 -13.19 -29.62 3.25
C ALA A 384 -12.46 -29.19 1.96
N ASN A 385 -12.72 -29.89 0.85
CA ASN A 385 -12.17 -29.60 -0.49
C ASN A 385 -12.70 -28.28 -1.08
N PHE A 386 -13.92 -27.86 -0.73
CA PHE A 386 -14.47 -26.57 -1.17
C PHE A 386 -13.58 -25.40 -0.74
N TYR A 387 -12.98 -25.48 0.44
CA TYR A 387 -12.12 -24.41 0.96
C TYR A 387 -10.69 -24.44 0.36
N ASP A 388 -10.31 -25.52 -0.32
CA ASP A 388 -9.00 -25.64 -0.97
C ASP A 388 -9.02 -25.06 -2.39
N GLU A 389 -10.19 -24.93 -3.00
CA GLU A 389 -10.38 -24.25 -4.28
C GLU A 389 -10.08 -22.74 -4.14
N GLN A 390 -9.20 -22.23 -5.00
CA GLN A 390 -8.88 -20.80 -5.07
C GLN A 390 -9.15 -20.27 -6.48
N VAL A 391 -10.07 -19.32 -6.60
CA VAL A 391 -10.24 -18.56 -7.85
C VAL A 391 -9.17 -17.47 -7.92
N VAL A 392 -8.06 -17.76 -8.61
CA VAL A 392 -6.98 -16.79 -8.79
C VAL A 392 -7.38 -15.75 -9.83
N LYS A 393 -7.31 -14.47 -9.45
CA LYS A 393 -7.45 -13.36 -10.41
C LYS A 393 -6.19 -13.26 -11.26
N VAL A 394 -6.34 -13.44 -12.57
CA VAL A 394 -5.24 -13.47 -13.56
C VAL A 394 -5.35 -12.35 -14.61
N ALA A 395 -6.40 -11.54 -14.57
CA ALA A 395 -6.55 -10.37 -15.44
C ALA A 395 -7.40 -9.29 -14.76
N LYS A 396 -7.20 -8.02 -15.14
CA LYS A 396 -7.95 -6.90 -14.55
C LYS A 396 -9.47 -7.04 -14.68
N ASN A 397 -9.96 -7.47 -15.85
CA ASN A 397 -11.40 -7.53 -16.17
C ASN A 397 -12.01 -8.94 -16.02
N GLN A 398 -11.35 -9.88 -15.34
CA GLN A 398 -11.84 -11.26 -15.18
C GLN A 398 -13.23 -11.33 -14.50
N PHE A 399 -13.50 -10.41 -13.59
CA PHE A 399 -14.77 -10.31 -12.85
C PHE A 399 -15.59 -9.11 -13.27
N TYR A 400 -15.43 -8.67 -14.53
CA TYR A 400 -16.24 -7.60 -15.07
C TYR A 400 -17.73 -8.02 -15.09
N LYS A 401 -18.58 -7.08 -14.71
CA LYS A 401 -20.04 -7.17 -14.79
C LYS A 401 -20.56 -5.89 -15.42
N ASP A 402 -21.65 -6.02 -16.18
CA ASP A 402 -22.33 -4.88 -16.78
C ASP A 402 -23.04 -4.02 -15.73
N ASP A 403 -23.47 -2.82 -16.13
CA ASP A 403 -24.06 -1.86 -15.20
C ASP A 403 -25.36 -2.35 -14.55
N SER A 404 -26.15 -3.23 -15.21
CA SER A 404 -27.39 -3.74 -14.61
C SER A 404 -27.14 -4.62 -13.39
N TYR A 405 -26.06 -5.41 -13.41
CA TYR A 405 -25.62 -6.18 -12.25
C TYR A 405 -25.27 -5.24 -11.10
N TRP A 406 -24.53 -4.17 -11.39
CA TRP A 406 -24.13 -3.22 -10.37
C TRP A 406 -25.32 -2.43 -9.82
N ASP A 407 -26.27 -2.01 -10.65
CA ASP A 407 -27.46 -1.29 -10.18
C ASP A 407 -28.29 -2.14 -9.21
N ALA A 408 -28.29 -3.46 -9.37
CA ALA A 408 -28.97 -4.39 -8.48
C ALA A 408 -28.19 -4.75 -7.20
N ASN A 409 -26.85 -4.68 -7.22
CA ASN A 409 -26.00 -5.21 -6.15
C ASN A 409 -25.12 -4.16 -5.44
N THR A 410 -25.12 -2.90 -5.91
CA THR A 410 -24.34 -1.84 -5.28
C THR A 410 -25.05 -1.33 -4.03
N LEU A 411 -24.43 -1.53 -2.87
CA LEU A 411 -24.81 -0.90 -1.61
C LEU A 411 -24.02 0.40 -1.45
N GLY A 412 -24.66 1.57 -1.58
CA GLY A 412 -23.96 2.87 -1.50
C GLY A 412 -24.80 4.13 -1.72
N GLY A 413 -26.10 3.99 -2.02
CA GLY A 413 -27.05 5.09 -2.04
C GLY A 413 -26.72 6.24 -3.01
N ALA A 414 -27.22 7.44 -2.70
CA ALA A 414 -27.06 8.63 -3.53
C ALA A 414 -25.60 9.12 -3.62
N ASP A 415 -24.80 8.96 -2.56
CA ASP A 415 -23.43 9.50 -2.50
C ASP A 415 -22.45 8.78 -3.42
N LEU A 416 -22.56 7.45 -3.52
CA LEU A 416 -21.77 6.68 -4.47
C LEU A 416 -22.15 7.03 -5.92
N THR A 417 -23.44 7.26 -6.18
CA THR A 417 -23.94 7.68 -7.50
C THR A 417 -23.37 9.06 -7.88
N LYS A 418 -23.41 10.03 -6.97
CA LYS A 418 -22.80 11.37 -7.16
C LYS A 418 -21.30 11.27 -7.44
N THR A 419 -20.59 10.43 -6.68
CA THR A 419 -19.15 10.21 -6.84
C THR A 419 -18.80 9.65 -8.22
N LYS A 420 -19.58 8.69 -8.74
CA LYS A 420 -19.42 8.16 -10.11
C LYS A 420 -19.63 9.22 -11.18
N VAL A 421 -20.67 10.06 -11.02
CA VAL A 421 -20.92 11.18 -11.94
C VAL A 421 -19.75 12.15 -11.93
N LEU A 422 -19.26 12.56 -10.75
CA LEU A 422 -18.09 13.44 -10.62
C LEU A 422 -16.87 12.88 -11.35
N ILE A 423 -16.55 11.61 -11.12
CA ILE A 423 -15.38 10.96 -11.75
C ILE A 423 -15.53 10.91 -13.27
N ARG A 424 -16.73 10.66 -13.79
CA ARG A 424 -16.99 10.63 -15.24
C ARG A 424 -16.79 11.99 -15.89
N GLU A 425 -17.29 13.05 -15.26
CA GLU A 425 -17.15 14.43 -15.75
C GLU A 425 -15.68 14.90 -15.68
N VAL A 426 -15.00 14.62 -14.58
CA VAL A 426 -13.63 15.08 -14.30
C VAL A 426 -12.57 14.26 -15.04
N GLY A 427 -12.81 12.96 -15.23
CA GLY A 427 -11.83 12.02 -15.80
C GLY A 427 -11.41 12.34 -17.24
N SER A 428 -12.20 13.14 -17.96
CA SER A 428 -11.89 13.60 -19.32
C SER A 428 -11.07 14.90 -19.37
N ASN A 429 -10.95 15.62 -18.24
CA ASN A 429 -10.27 16.91 -18.19
C ASN A 429 -8.74 16.76 -18.27
N LYS A 430 -8.13 17.42 -19.25
CA LYS A 430 -6.68 17.35 -19.54
C LYS A 430 -5.79 17.79 -18.36
N ARG A 431 -6.23 18.78 -17.57
CA ARG A 431 -5.44 19.32 -16.43
C ARG A 431 -5.46 18.36 -15.25
N ILE A 432 -6.59 17.69 -15.00
CA ILE A 432 -6.68 16.69 -13.93
C ILE A 432 -5.89 15.43 -14.31
N LYS A 433 -5.94 15.02 -15.59
CA LYS A 433 -5.09 13.93 -16.11
C LYS A 433 -3.60 14.21 -15.88
N MET A 434 -3.15 15.45 -16.14
CA MET A 434 -1.75 15.85 -15.90
C MET A 434 -1.30 15.68 -14.44
N ILE A 435 -2.17 15.94 -13.45
CA ILE A 435 -1.84 15.71 -12.03
C ILE A 435 -1.61 14.21 -11.76
N GLY A 436 -2.45 13.35 -12.35
CA GLY A 436 -2.27 11.91 -12.33
C GLY A 436 -0.96 11.47 -12.97
N ASP A 437 -0.63 12.01 -14.15
CA ASP A 437 0.58 11.68 -14.90
C ASP A 437 1.86 12.08 -14.14
N VAL A 438 1.91 13.28 -13.55
CA VAL A 438 3.06 13.73 -12.74
C VAL A 438 3.26 12.84 -11.52
N THR A 439 2.17 12.46 -10.86
CA THR A 439 2.21 11.52 -9.72
C THR A 439 2.77 10.18 -10.16
N ASP A 440 2.35 9.67 -11.31
CA ASP A 440 2.84 8.43 -11.88
C ASP A 440 4.34 8.48 -12.22
N ILE A 441 4.82 9.60 -12.77
CA ILE A 441 6.22 9.80 -13.14
C ILE A 441 7.14 9.78 -11.91
N VAL A 442 6.82 10.60 -10.90
CA VAL A 442 7.63 10.72 -9.68
C VAL A 442 7.68 9.38 -8.94
N THR A 443 6.56 8.67 -8.90
CA THR A 443 6.45 7.42 -8.14
C THR A 443 7.04 6.23 -8.89
N SER A 444 6.85 6.13 -10.21
CA SER A 444 7.35 5.00 -11.01
C SER A 444 8.80 5.18 -11.49
N GLY A 445 9.29 6.41 -11.56
CA GLY A 445 10.58 6.75 -12.16
C GLY A 445 10.58 6.73 -13.70
N TYR A 446 9.41 6.54 -14.34
CA TYR A 446 9.25 6.44 -15.79
C TYR A 446 8.36 7.57 -16.33
N ILE A 447 8.77 8.14 -17.46
CA ILE A 447 8.01 9.16 -18.19
C ILE A 447 7.29 8.48 -19.36
N PRO A 448 5.94 8.49 -19.41
CA PRO A 448 5.18 7.99 -20.56
C PRO A 448 5.53 8.74 -21.85
N ILE A 449 5.84 7.98 -22.91
CA ILE A 449 6.08 8.51 -24.26
C ILE A 449 5.10 7.83 -25.20
N GLY A 450 4.04 8.56 -25.54
CA GLY A 450 2.91 8.01 -26.28
C GLY A 450 2.18 6.92 -25.48
N ASN A 451 1.58 5.96 -26.18
CA ASN A 451 0.73 4.93 -25.57
C ASN A 451 1.43 3.59 -25.31
N TYR A 452 2.68 3.44 -25.77
CA TYR A 452 3.34 2.13 -25.90
C TYR A 452 4.74 2.07 -25.29
N MET A 453 5.30 3.21 -24.88
CA MET A 453 6.67 3.31 -24.41
C MET A 453 6.79 4.22 -23.21
N GLN A 454 7.82 3.97 -22.41
CA GLN A 454 8.17 4.78 -21.25
C GLN A 454 9.68 5.02 -21.23
N PHE A 455 10.10 6.26 -21.01
CA PHE A 455 11.49 6.62 -20.79
C PHE A 455 11.86 6.53 -19.30
N GLY A 456 12.99 5.93 -18.99
CA GLY A 456 13.49 5.85 -17.64
C GLY A 456 14.37 4.62 -17.34
N ARG A 457 14.79 4.45 -16.09
CA ARG A 457 14.44 5.32 -14.95
C ARG A 457 15.22 6.63 -14.97
N PHE A 458 14.55 7.77 -14.79
CA PHE A 458 15.24 9.06 -14.90
C PHE A 458 16.26 9.32 -13.77
N TRP A 459 16.12 8.64 -12.62
CA TRP A 459 17.10 8.67 -11.53
C TRP A 459 18.45 8.04 -11.91
N GLN A 460 18.49 7.20 -12.95
CA GLN A 460 19.71 6.58 -13.48
C GLN A 460 20.33 7.38 -14.63
N THR A 461 19.71 8.49 -15.05
CA THR A 461 20.18 9.27 -16.20
C THR A 461 21.57 9.87 -15.95
N PHE A 462 21.89 10.19 -14.70
CA PHE A 462 23.15 10.81 -14.30
C PHE A 462 23.83 9.97 -13.23
N SER A 463 25.08 9.59 -13.47
CA SER A 463 25.94 8.87 -12.52
C SER A 463 27.40 9.26 -12.71
N SER A 464 28.27 8.98 -11.72
CA SER A 464 29.70 9.26 -11.82
C SER A 464 30.56 8.19 -11.16
N ASN A 465 31.70 7.87 -11.76
CA ASN A 465 32.75 7.05 -11.14
C ASN A 465 34.14 7.39 -11.68
N ASN A 466 35.17 6.88 -11.02
CA ASN A 466 36.57 7.19 -11.32
C ASN A 466 37.01 6.69 -12.70
N VAL A 467 36.41 5.63 -13.25
CA VAL A 467 36.78 5.08 -14.58
C VAL A 467 36.05 5.85 -15.69
N GLU A 468 34.73 5.99 -15.59
CA GLU A 468 33.88 6.55 -16.65
C GLU A 468 33.73 8.08 -16.58
N GLY A 469 34.05 8.70 -15.45
CA GLY A 469 33.75 10.11 -15.19
C GLY A 469 32.25 10.34 -15.09
N LEU A 470 31.74 11.43 -15.70
CA LEU A 470 30.30 11.64 -15.86
C LEU A 470 29.73 10.59 -16.83
N ARG A 471 28.72 9.85 -16.38
CA ARG A 471 28.01 8.85 -17.17
C ARG A 471 26.57 9.29 -17.40
N LEU A 472 26.20 9.41 -18.67
CA LEU A 472 24.85 9.74 -19.13
C LEU A 472 24.17 8.48 -19.64
N ARG A 473 22.97 8.17 -19.14
CA ARG A 473 22.18 6.98 -19.53
C ARG A 473 20.79 7.37 -20.01
N ALA A 474 20.34 6.74 -21.09
CA ALA A 474 18.97 6.85 -21.59
C ALA A 474 18.37 5.45 -21.72
N GLY A 475 17.20 5.22 -21.13
CA GLY A 475 16.53 3.92 -21.13
C GLY A 475 15.07 4.04 -21.58
N PHE A 476 14.59 3.02 -22.29
CA PHE A 476 13.22 2.92 -22.81
C PHE A 476 12.67 1.53 -22.56
N ARG A 477 11.42 1.42 -22.10
CA ARG A 477 10.69 0.15 -22.02
C ARG A 477 9.40 0.19 -22.82
N SER A 478 8.96 -0.96 -23.31
CA SER A 478 7.58 -1.12 -23.80
C SER A 478 6.62 -1.08 -22.61
N PHE A 479 5.52 -0.34 -22.74
CA PHE A 479 4.47 -0.30 -21.73
C PHE A 479 3.13 0.07 -22.35
N PHE A 480 2.22 -0.91 -22.43
CA PHE A 480 0.82 -0.71 -22.83
C PHE A 480 -0.07 -0.67 -21.58
N SER A 481 0.16 -1.61 -20.66
CA SER A 481 -0.61 -1.78 -19.44
C SER A 481 0.15 -2.54 -18.35
N THR A 482 -0.48 -2.68 -17.19
CA THR A 482 -0.01 -3.54 -16.09
C THR A 482 -0.21 -5.04 -16.35
N ASP A 483 -0.96 -5.39 -17.41
CA ASP A 483 -1.36 -6.75 -17.74
C ASP A 483 -0.58 -7.30 -18.94
N ASP A 484 0.42 -6.55 -19.41
CA ASP A 484 1.21 -6.90 -20.59
C ASP A 484 1.90 -8.26 -20.41
N ARG A 485 1.66 -9.19 -21.33
CA ARG A 485 2.37 -10.48 -21.36
C ARG A 485 3.82 -10.35 -21.81
N PHE A 486 4.18 -9.27 -22.50
CA PHE A 486 5.53 -9.04 -22.99
C PHE A 486 6.06 -7.68 -22.53
N ARG A 487 7.33 -7.65 -22.13
CA ARG A 487 8.05 -6.43 -21.74
C ARG A 487 9.43 -6.44 -22.37
N THR A 488 9.79 -5.38 -23.06
CA THR A 488 11.17 -5.14 -23.49
C THR A 488 11.72 -3.90 -22.81
N TYR A 489 13.02 -3.90 -22.50
CA TYR A 489 13.76 -2.75 -22.01
C TYR A 489 15.07 -2.62 -22.77
N VAL A 490 15.38 -1.42 -23.23
CA VAL A 490 16.62 -1.07 -23.94
C VAL A 490 17.22 0.16 -23.28
N TYR A 491 18.54 0.19 -23.12
CA TYR A 491 19.24 1.40 -22.71
C TYR A 491 20.55 1.58 -23.45
N GLY A 492 20.99 2.84 -23.53
CA GLY A 492 22.33 3.25 -23.92
C GLY A 492 22.93 4.15 -22.85
N ALA A 493 24.24 4.07 -22.65
CA ALA A 493 24.99 4.93 -21.74
C ALA A 493 26.35 5.32 -22.34
N TYR A 494 26.85 6.50 -21.98
CA TYR A 494 28.15 7.01 -22.42
C TYR A 494 28.92 7.60 -21.24
N GLY A 495 30.17 7.14 -21.07
CA GLY A 495 31.11 7.69 -20.09
C GLY A 495 31.99 8.76 -20.74
N VAL A 496 32.06 9.93 -20.13
CA VAL A 496 32.82 11.07 -20.69
C VAL A 496 34.34 10.87 -20.58
N ARG A 497 34.82 10.18 -19.53
CA ARG A 497 36.25 9.95 -19.28
C ARG A 497 36.80 8.78 -20.08
N ASP A 498 36.10 7.65 -20.09
CA ASP A 498 36.51 6.45 -20.84
C ASP A 498 36.15 6.52 -22.33
N LYS A 499 35.27 7.45 -22.72
CA LYS A 499 34.77 7.65 -24.09
C LYS A 499 34.13 6.40 -24.69
N GLU A 500 33.57 5.53 -23.85
CA GLU A 500 32.96 4.30 -24.29
C GLU A 500 31.42 4.32 -24.21
N PHE A 501 30.80 3.83 -25.28
CA PHE A 501 29.37 3.55 -25.32
C PHE A 501 29.05 2.17 -24.75
N LYS A 502 27.99 2.11 -23.95
CA LYS A 502 27.51 0.94 -23.20
C LYS A 502 26.03 0.79 -23.47
N TYR A 503 25.54 -0.44 -23.48
CA TYR A 503 24.16 -0.69 -23.86
C TYR A 503 23.66 -2.04 -23.35
N GLY A 504 22.35 -2.16 -23.25
CA GLY A 504 21.71 -3.43 -22.93
C GLY A 504 20.28 -3.49 -23.45
N ILE A 505 19.82 -4.72 -23.69
CA ILE A 505 18.47 -5.07 -24.13
C ILE A 505 17.99 -6.30 -23.37
N SER A 506 16.77 -6.25 -22.85
CA SER A 506 16.11 -7.41 -22.25
C SER A 506 14.68 -7.55 -22.74
N GLY A 507 14.22 -8.80 -22.81
CA GLY A 507 12.85 -9.18 -23.10
C GLY A 507 12.35 -10.16 -22.05
N LYS A 508 11.10 -9.99 -21.61
CA LYS A 508 10.40 -10.89 -20.69
C LYS A 508 9.04 -11.25 -21.28
N TYR A 509 8.63 -12.50 -21.11
CA TYR A 509 7.33 -13.01 -21.53
C TYR A 509 6.63 -13.81 -20.42
N LEU A 510 5.33 -13.59 -20.25
CA LEU A 510 4.44 -14.34 -19.35
C LEU A 510 3.79 -15.50 -20.10
N ILE A 511 4.29 -16.71 -19.83
CA ILE A 511 3.85 -17.96 -20.47
C ILE A 511 2.50 -18.40 -19.90
N SER A 512 2.38 -18.43 -18.57
CA SER A 512 1.16 -18.84 -17.86
C SER A 512 0.90 -17.93 -16.66
N HIS A 513 -0.37 -17.74 -16.31
CA HIS A 513 -0.79 -16.96 -15.13
C HIS A 513 -1.00 -17.84 -13.89
N SER A 514 -1.33 -19.13 -14.06
CA SER A 514 -1.52 -20.07 -12.95
C SER A 514 -1.20 -21.52 -13.37
N PRO A 515 -0.15 -22.15 -12.82
CA PRO A 515 0.93 -21.51 -12.06
C PRO A 515 1.58 -20.40 -12.89
N ARG A 516 2.12 -19.37 -12.22
CA ARG A 516 2.66 -18.22 -12.93
C ARG A 516 4.06 -18.55 -13.45
N ILE A 517 4.24 -18.48 -14.78
CA ILE A 517 5.51 -18.83 -15.44
C ILE A 517 5.96 -17.67 -16.32
N THR A 518 7.17 -17.19 -16.09
CA THR A 518 7.80 -16.18 -16.95
C THR A 518 9.12 -16.68 -17.48
N PHE A 519 9.41 -16.30 -18.71
CA PHE A 519 10.72 -16.47 -19.33
C PHE A 519 11.28 -15.09 -19.64
N GLY A 520 12.59 -14.94 -19.52
CA GLY A 520 13.26 -13.74 -19.99
C GLY A 520 14.66 -14.03 -20.49
N ALA A 521 15.11 -13.16 -21.38
CA ALA A 521 16.48 -13.12 -21.84
C ALA A 521 16.98 -11.67 -21.91
N GLY A 522 18.27 -11.48 -21.68
CA GLY A 522 18.90 -10.17 -21.78
C GLY A 522 20.35 -10.24 -22.23
N TYR A 523 20.77 -9.18 -22.90
CA TYR A 523 22.16 -8.92 -23.26
C TYR A 523 22.55 -7.54 -22.75
N GLN A 524 23.73 -7.42 -22.16
CA GLN A 524 24.31 -6.14 -21.77
C GLN A 524 25.82 -6.14 -22.01
N ASN A 525 26.35 -4.97 -22.37
CA ASN A 525 27.77 -4.68 -22.44
C ASN A 525 28.02 -3.37 -21.69
N ASP A 526 28.49 -3.47 -20.44
CA ASP A 526 28.56 -2.36 -19.51
C ASP A 526 29.70 -2.57 -18.50
N ASN A 527 30.05 -1.51 -17.77
CA ASN A 527 30.97 -1.57 -16.64
C ASN A 527 30.15 -1.81 -15.37
N LEU A 528 30.46 -2.87 -14.62
CA LEU A 528 29.70 -3.27 -13.44
C LEU A 528 30.60 -3.36 -12.21
N GLN A 529 30.02 -2.98 -11.07
CA GLN A 529 30.65 -3.17 -9.77
C GLN A 529 30.13 -4.46 -9.12
N LEU A 530 30.70 -5.60 -9.52
CA LEU A 530 30.23 -6.92 -9.09
C LEU A 530 30.45 -7.20 -7.58
N GLY A 531 31.36 -6.47 -6.93
CA GLY A 531 31.65 -6.65 -5.49
C GLY A 531 30.74 -5.90 -4.52
N THR A 532 29.66 -5.26 -4.99
CA THR A 532 28.73 -4.49 -4.15
C THR A 532 27.66 -5.35 -3.47
N PHE A 533 27.44 -6.56 -3.96
CA PHE A 533 26.44 -7.48 -3.44
C PHE A 533 27.02 -8.87 -3.27
N VAL A 534 26.72 -9.48 -2.13
CA VAL A 534 27.07 -10.86 -1.83
C VAL A 534 26.32 -11.83 -2.75
N MET A 535 25.02 -11.62 -2.92
CA MET A 535 24.15 -12.41 -3.82
C MET A 535 23.63 -11.52 -4.94
N HIS A 536 24.03 -11.80 -6.17
CA HIS A 536 23.45 -11.18 -7.37
C HIS A 536 22.04 -11.73 -7.63
N ASP A 537 21.09 -10.86 -7.98
CA ASP A 537 19.75 -11.28 -8.39
C ASP A 537 19.75 -11.72 -9.86
N ASP A 538 20.09 -12.98 -10.11
CA ASP A 538 20.06 -13.57 -11.46
C ASP A 538 18.65 -13.97 -11.90
N THR A 539 17.62 -13.66 -11.10
CA THR A 539 16.22 -13.92 -11.44
C THR A 539 15.56 -12.75 -12.17
N LYS A 540 16.23 -11.59 -12.19
CA LYS A 540 15.76 -10.35 -12.83
C LYS A 540 16.64 -9.92 -14.00
N LEU A 541 16.02 -9.16 -14.91
CA LEU A 541 16.61 -8.63 -16.16
C LEU A 541 16.39 -7.12 -16.29
N ASP A 542 16.49 -6.38 -15.18
CA ASP A 542 16.17 -4.94 -15.10
C ASP A 542 17.38 -4.02 -15.29
N PHE A 543 18.61 -4.58 -15.32
CA PHE A 543 19.87 -3.84 -15.49
C PHE A 543 20.02 -2.68 -14.49
N GLU A 544 19.51 -2.88 -13.26
CA GLU A 544 19.48 -1.84 -12.22
C GLU A 544 20.82 -1.66 -11.49
N ASN A 545 21.70 -2.67 -11.51
CA ASN A 545 22.93 -2.73 -10.71
C ASN A 545 24.12 -1.95 -11.31
N THR A 546 23.87 -0.85 -12.03
CA THR A 546 24.94 0.06 -12.50
C THR A 546 25.25 1.09 -11.40
N THR A 547 26.53 1.38 -11.18
CA THR A 547 27.05 2.31 -10.17
C THR A 547 26.31 3.67 -10.18
N ASN A 548 25.47 3.91 -9.18
CA ASN A 548 24.69 5.14 -9.02
C ASN A 548 25.28 6.03 -7.91
N PHE A 549 26.55 6.41 -8.04
CA PHE A 549 27.16 7.35 -7.09
C PHE A 549 27.23 8.74 -7.72
N ILE A 550 26.53 9.71 -7.12
CA ILE A 550 26.73 11.14 -7.43
C ILE A 550 27.83 11.72 -6.53
N ILE A 551 28.01 11.17 -5.30
CA ILE A 551 29.03 11.58 -4.34
C ILE A 551 29.61 10.34 -3.64
N ALA A 552 30.89 10.05 -3.86
CA ALA A 552 31.65 8.99 -3.20
C ALA A 552 32.62 9.59 -2.17
N ARG A 553 32.92 8.83 -1.12
CA ARG A 553 33.90 9.16 -0.06
C ARG A 553 35.32 8.71 -0.43
N GLY A 554 35.44 7.72 -1.30
CA GLY A 554 36.70 7.13 -1.73
C GLY A 554 36.67 6.79 -3.22
N GLU A 555 37.68 6.04 -3.65
CA GLU A 555 37.82 5.64 -5.04
C GLU A 555 36.86 4.49 -5.38
N ASN A 556 36.14 4.61 -6.49
CA ASN A 556 35.17 3.61 -6.97
C ASN A 556 35.59 3.02 -8.32
N TYR A 557 36.88 2.70 -8.48
CA TYR A 557 37.44 2.12 -9.70
C TYR A 557 37.31 0.59 -9.81
N TYR A 558 36.72 -0.08 -8.82
CA TYR A 558 36.54 -1.54 -8.80
C TYR A 558 35.45 -2.02 -9.78
N LEU A 559 35.63 -1.70 -11.06
CA LEU A 559 34.69 -1.96 -12.14
C LEU A 559 35.25 -3.05 -13.06
N THR A 560 34.35 -3.95 -13.45
CA THR A 560 34.61 -5.01 -14.42
C THR A 560 33.84 -4.70 -15.69
N ARG A 561 34.52 -4.69 -16.83
CA ARG A 561 33.85 -4.68 -18.13
C ARG A 561 33.20 -6.04 -18.35
N ASN A 562 31.91 -6.04 -18.60
CA ASN A 562 31.12 -7.27 -18.63
C ASN A 562 30.20 -7.31 -19.84
N ARG A 563 30.45 -8.26 -20.75
CA ARG A 563 29.49 -8.64 -21.80
C ARG A 563 28.71 -9.84 -21.29
N LYS A 564 27.48 -9.60 -20.82
CA LYS A 564 26.61 -10.60 -20.19
C LYS A 564 25.46 -10.98 -21.11
N VAL A 565 25.28 -12.27 -21.35
CA VAL A 565 24.05 -12.87 -21.88
C VAL A 565 23.40 -13.66 -20.74
N GLN A 566 22.12 -13.43 -20.48
CA GLN A 566 21.40 -14.08 -19.39
C GLN A 566 20.05 -14.59 -19.87
N GLY A 567 19.70 -15.81 -19.47
CA GLY A 567 18.37 -16.38 -19.60
C GLY A 567 17.82 -16.79 -18.23
N VAL A 568 16.53 -16.62 -18.02
CA VAL A 568 15.85 -16.98 -16.77
C VAL A 568 14.45 -17.52 -17.04
N ILE A 569 14.07 -18.56 -16.30
CA ILE A 569 12.69 -19.04 -16.16
C ILE A 569 12.31 -18.87 -14.68
N ASN A 570 11.21 -18.19 -14.40
CA ASN A 570 10.63 -18.11 -13.07
C ASN A 570 9.30 -18.87 -13.05
N TYR A 571 9.14 -19.75 -12.08
CA TYR A 571 7.98 -20.59 -11.83
C TYR A 571 7.46 -20.34 -10.41
N ASP A 572 6.28 -19.73 -10.29
CA ASP A 572 5.63 -19.56 -8.98
C ASP A 572 4.88 -20.85 -8.63
N ILE A 573 5.45 -21.64 -7.72
CA ILE A 573 4.88 -22.91 -7.27
C ILE A 573 3.50 -22.67 -6.63
N VAL A 574 3.46 -21.69 -5.74
CA VAL A 574 2.27 -21.10 -5.12
C VAL A 574 2.52 -19.60 -4.97
N PRO A 575 1.48 -18.76 -4.76
CA PRO A 575 1.70 -17.34 -4.51
C PRO A 575 2.77 -17.11 -3.44
N ASN A 576 3.75 -16.27 -3.76
CA ASN A 576 4.90 -15.93 -2.90
C ASN A 576 5.92 -17.04 -2.62
N LEU A 577 5.85 -18.18 -3.32
CA LEU A 577 6.92 -19.18 -3.38
C LEU A 577 7.36 -19.36 -4.83
N GLN A 578 8.50 -18.76 -5.17
CA GLN A 578 9.05 -18.76 -6.51
C GLN A 578 10.26 -19.68 -6.60
N PHE A 579 10.28 -20.51 -7.64
CA PHE A 579 11.44 -21.27 -8.08
C PHE A 579 11.92 -20.71 -9.41
N SER A 580 13.20 -20.37 -9.50
CA SER A 580 13.81 -19.79 -10.67
C SER A 580 14.98 -20.64 -11.14
N VAL A 581 15.12 -20.80 -12.45
CA VAL A 581 16.28 -21.41 -13.10
C VAL A 581 16.89 -20.37 -14.03
N PHE A 582 18.21 -20.22 -14.00
CA PHE A 582 18.90 -19.24 -14.81
C PHE A 582 20.17 -19.81 -15.43
N GLY A 583 20.59 -19.20 -16.54
CA GLY A 583 21.87 -19.43 -17.19
C GLY A 583 22.48 -18.11 -17.59
N THR A 584 23.74 -17.90 -17.26
CA THR A 584 24.45 -16.66 -17.51
C THR A 584 25.80 -16.97 -18.16
N TYR A 585 26.04 -16.36 -19.31
CA TYR A 585 27.35 -16.27 -19.93
C TYR A 585 27.89 -14.84 -19.76
N GLN A 586 29.15 -14.71 -19.37
CA GLN A 586 29.84 -13.44 -19.19
C GLN A 586 31.22 -13.51 -19.81
N LYS A 587 31.56 -12.50 -20.61
CA LYS A 587 32.94 -12.23 -21.00
C LYS A 587 33.45 -11.03 -20.21
N LEU A 588 34.51 -11.24 -19.44
CA LEU A 588 34.94 -10.35 -18.37
C LEU A 588 36.37 -9.89 -18.57
N THR A 589 36.60 -8.60 -18.35
CA THR A 589 37.93 -7.99 -18.28
C THR A 589 37.92 -6.82 -17.29
N SER A 590 39.09 -6.44 -16.79
CA SER A 590 39.24 -5.26 -15.94
C SER A 590 38.81 -4.00 -16.70
N ALA A 591 37.98 -3.15 -16.09
CA ALA A 591 37.68 -1.84 -16.68
C ALA A 591 38.89 -0.88 -16.57
N SER A 592 39.79 -1.13 -15.62
CA SER A 592 41.09 -0.48 -15.47
C SER A 592 42.05 -1.46 -14.81
N GLU A 593 42.96 -2.07 -15.59
CA GLU A 593 43.93 -3.05 -15.05
C GLU A 593 44.86 -2.44 -14.01
N GLU A 594 45.25 -1.18 -14.19
CA GLU A 594 46.11 -0.45 -13.25
C GLU A 594 45.48 -0.36 -11.85
N ASN A 595 44.17 -0.09 -11.78
CA ASN A 595 43.47 0.17 -10.52
C ASN A 595 42.71 -1.05 -9.99
N PHE A 596 42.28 -1.97 -10.85
CA PHE A 596 41.57 -3.18 -10.46
C PHE A 596 41.79 -4.33 -11.45
N LEU A 597 42.80 -5.14 -11.18
CA LEU A 597 43.14 -6.34 -11.96
C LEU A 597 42.31 -7.53 -11.47
N ILE A 598 41.65 -8.24 -12.40
CA ILE A 598 40.84 -9.43 -12.10
C ILE A 598 41.37 -10.71 -12.77
N ALA A 599 42.67 -10.76 -13.07
CA ALA A 599 43.28 -11.87 -13.79
C ALA A 599 43.23 -13.18 -12.97
N TYR A 600 43.25 -14.31 -13.68
CA TYR A 600 43.13 -15.63 -13.10
C TYR A 600 44.23 -16.55 -13.61
N ARG A 601 44.92 -17.23 -12.70
CA ARG A 601 45.86 -18.30 -13.03
C ARG A 601 45.12 -19.63 -13.00
N ASN A 602 45.00 -20.26 -14.16
CA ASN A 602 44.34 -21.55 -14.29
C ASN A 602 45.08 -22.61 -13.45
N PRO A 603 44.45 -23.22 -12.43
CA PRO A 603 45.12 -24.18 -11.56
C PRO A 603 45.48 -25.49 -12.27
N LYS A 604 44.85 -25.80 -13.42
CA LYS A 604 45.11 -27.01 -14.22
C LYS A 604 46.27 -26.80 -15.20
N THR A 605 46.37 -25.63 -15.84
CA THR A 605 47.33 -25.38 -16.93
C THR A 605 48.46 -24.42 -16.55
N GLY A 606 48.31 -23.65 -15.46
CA GLY A 606 49.22 -22.58 -15.07
C GLY A 606 49.08 -21.30 -15.91
N GLU A 607 48.21 -21.30 -16.92
CA GLU A 607 47.98 -20.17 -17.81
C GLU A 607 47.40 -18.96 -17.06
N GLU A 608 47.94 -17.78 -17.31
CA GLU A 608 47.41 -16.52 -16.78
C GLU A 608 46.44 -15.91 -17.77
N ILE A 609 45.22 -15.64 -17.28
CA ILE A 609 44.07 -15.24 -18.10
C ILE A 609 43.58 -13.88 -17.61
N HIS A 610 43.76 -12.85 -18.44
CA HIS A 610 43.33 -11.47 -18.16
C HIS A 610 41.91 -11.18 -18.66
N GLU A 611 41.48 -11.90 -19.70
CA GLU A 611 40.13 -11.86 -20.24
C GLU A 611 39.58 -13.28 -20.27
N TYR A 612 38.47 -13.54 -19.60
CA TYR A 612 37.90 -14.88 -19.54
C TYR A 612 36.40 -14.93 -19.76
N ASP A 613 35.99 -16.05 -20.34
CA ASP A 613 34.62 -16.50 -20.46
C ASP A 613 34.19 -17.23 -19.17
N ASN A 614 33.06 -16.82 -18.61
CA ASN A 614 32.42 -17.48 -17.48
C ASN A 614 30.99 -17.85 -17.84
N PHE A 615 30.71 -19.15 -17.90
CA PHE A 615 29.35 -19.65 -17.98
C PHE A 615 28.97 -20.29 -16.65
N TYR A 616 27.89 -19.81 -16.05
CA TYR A 616 27.30 -20.42 -14.88
C TYR A 616 25.79 -20.52 -15.00
N THR A 617 25.24 -21.57 -14.40
CA THR A 617 23.80 -21.84 -14.34
C THR A 617 23.41 -22.15 -12.90
N GLY A 618 22.13 -22.04 -12.57
CA GLY A 618 21.73 -22.26 -11.20
C GLY A 618 20.23 -22.24 -11.00
N ALA A 619 19.86 -22.41 -9.73
CA ALA A 619 18.49 -22.38 -9.28
C ALA A 619 18.35 -21.51 -8.02
N GLN A 620 17.21 -20.85 -7.88
CA GLN A 620 16.89 -20.01 -6.73
C GLN A 620 15.48 -20.31 -6.23
N PHE A 621 15.35 -20.48 -4.91
CA PHE A 621 14.07 -20.50 -4.22
C PHE A 621 13.92 -19.19 -3.45
N THR A 622 12.79 -18.50 -3.65
CA THR A 622 12.45 -17.29 -2.90
C THR A 622 11.06 -17.42 -2.31
N PHE A 623 10.97 -17.33 -0.98
CA PHE A 623 9.74 -17.38 -0.21
C PHE A 623 9.49 -16.04 0.50
N THR A 624 8.36 -15.40 0.19
CA THR A 624 7.98 -14.08 0.73
C THR A 624 6.55 -14.10 1.27
N PRO A 625 6.27 -14.84 2.36
CA PRO A 625 4.90 -15.05 2.82
C PRO A 625 4.22 -13.71 3.13
N ASN A 626 2.91 -13.65 2.86
CA ASN A 626 2.07 -12.46 3.06
C ASN A 626 2.43 -11.24 2.21
N ARG A 627 3.39 -11.33 1.28
CA ARG A 627 3.68 -10.25 0.34
C ARG A 627 2.48 -10.02 -0.58
N LYS A 628 1.96 -8.80 -0.58
CA LYS A 628 0.93 -8.36 -1.54
C LYS A 628 1.59 -8.07 -2.88
N VAL A 629 0.98 -8.54 -3.97
CA VAL A 629 1.49 -8.40 -5.34
C VAL A 629 0.42 -7.75 -6.21
N PHE A 630 0.86 -6.90 -7.15
CA PHE A 630 0.00 -6.06 -7.99
C PHE A 630 0.40 -6.20 -9.46
N GLY A 631 -0.59 -6.09 -10.34
CA GLY A 631 -0.44 -6.32 -11.77
C GLY A 631 -0.53 -7.80 -12.13
N TYR A 632 -1.12 -8.08 -13.29
CA TYR A 632 -1.33 -9.44 -13.78
C TYR A 632 -0.36 -9.81 -14.91
N GLY A 633 0.38 -8.83 -15.44
CA GLY A 633 1.31 -9.01 -16.55
C GLY A 633 2.64 -9.65 -16.15
N VAL A 634 3.57 -9.61 -17.10
CA VAL A 634 4.92 -10.19 -16.98
C VAL A 634 5.75 -9.54 -15.87
N GLU A 635 5.50 -8.27 -15.58
CA GLU A 635 6.07 -7.58 -14.43
C GLU A 635 5.02 -7.39 -13.36
N GLN A 636 5.29 -7.97 -12.19
CA GLN A 636 4.50 -7.74 -11.00
C GLN A 636 5.15 -6.68 -10.12
N ARG A 637 4.33 -5.91 -9.43
CA ARG A 637 4.77 -4.92 -8.45
C ARG A 637 4.51 -5.45 -7.06
N TYR A 638 5.39 -5.15 -6.12
CA TYR A 638 5.25 -5.61 -4.75
C TYR A 638 4.68 -4.49 -3.87
N GLY A 639 3.80 -4.86 -2.94
CA GLY A 639 3.29 -3.97 -1.91
C GLY A 639 4.40 -3.49 -0.98
N LYS A 640 4.17 -2.38 -0.28
CA LYS A 640 5.10 -1.91 0.74
C LYS A 640 4.91 -2.60 2.10
N LYS A 641 3.84 -3.37 2.29
CA LYS A 641 3.56 -4.10 3.54
C LYS A 641 4.79 -4.87 4.02
N LEU A 642 5.11 -4.83 5.31
CA LEU A 642 6.21 -5.62 5.87
C LEU A 642 5.94 -7.12 5.72
N PHE A 643 6.92 -7.84 5.17
CA PHE A 643 6.91 -9.30 5.03
C PHE A 643 8.33 -9.84 5.25
N PRO A 644 8.50 -11.07 5.76
CA PRO A 644 9.79 -11.72 5.77
C PRO A 644 10.14 -12.24 4.36
N MET A 645 11.43 -12.36 4.08
CA MET A 645 11.95 -12.90 2.82
C MET A 645 13.01 -13.95 3.12
N TYR A 646 12.88 -15.10 2.50
CA TYR A 646 13.82 -16.21 2.59
C TYR A 646 14.26 -16.58 1.18
N THR A 647 15.55 -16.50 0.90
CA THR A 647 16.09 -16.84 -0.42
C THR A 647 17.21 -17.86 -0.25
N LEU A 648 17.15 -18.95 -1.01
CA LEU A 648 18.22 -19.93 -1.16
C LEU A 648 18.60 -20.00 -2.64
N LYS A 649 19.90 -19.90 -2.94
CA LYS A 649 20.42 -19.92 -4.30
C LYS A 649 21.58 -20.89 -4.42
N TYR A 650 21.58 -21.62 -5.52
CA TYR A 650 22.68 -22.46 -5.95
C TYR A 650 23.13 -22.02 -7.34
N SER A 651 24.44 -21.87 -7.55
CA SER A 651 25.06 -21.60 -8.84
C SER A 651 26.20 -22.58 -9.12
N LYS A 652 26.31 -23.03 -10.36
CA LYS A 652 27.38 -23.90 -10.86
C LYS A 652 28.09 -23.20 -12.02
N GLY A 653 29.39 -22.93 -11.88
CA GLY A 653 30.27 -22.63 -13.01
C GLY A 653 30.59 -23.91 -13.77
N VAL A 654 30.50 -23.89 -15.11
CA VAL A 654 30.66 -25.10 -15.94
C VAL A 654 31.80 -24.94 -16.94
N ASP A 655 32.92 -25.60 -16.67
CA ASP A 655 34.08 -25.68 -17.55
C ASP A 655 33.72 -26.31 -18.90
N GLY A 656 34.27 -25.78 -20.00
CA GLY A 656 34.08 -26.26 -21.37
C GLY A 656 32.81 -25.76 -22.08
N VAL A 657 31.83 -25.20 -21.36
CA VAL A 657 30.63 -24.61 -21.98
C VAL A 657 30.89 -23.16 -22.35
N LEU A 658 30.65 -22.79 -23.61
CA LEU A 658 30.89 -21.42 -24.12
C LEU A 658 32.30 -20.91 -23.80
N ASN A 659 33.31 -21.78 -23.94
CA ASN A 659 34.72 -21.52 -23.61
C ASN A 659 35.00 -21.18 -22.14
N SER A 660 34.04 -21.40 -21.25
CA SER A 660 34.25 -21.16 -19.83
C SER A 660 35.36 -22.04 -19.27
N LYS A 661 36.17 -21.47 -18.38
CA LYS A 661 37.34 -22.12 -17.76
C LYS A 661 37.15 -22.46 -16.28
N PHE A 662 35.93 -22.31 -15.77
CA PHE A 662 35.66 -22.31 -14.34
C PHE A 662 34.71 -23.43 -13.95
N ASP A 663 35.12 -24.21 -12.94
CA ASP A 663 34.32 -25.26 -12.34
C ASP A 663 34.24 -25.00 -10.83
N TYR A 664 33.09 -24.47 -10.39
CA TYR A 664 32.84 -24.15 -8.99
C TYR A 664 31.35 -24.29 -8.66
N ASP A 665 31.06 -24.51 -7.38
CA ASP A 665 29.71 -24.57 -6.85
C ASP A 665 29.54 -23.45 -5.84
N LYS A 666 28.39 -22.75 -5.84
CA LYS A 666 28.12 -21.65 -4.93
C LYS A 666 26.75 -21.85 -4.30
N VAL A 667 26.69 -21.91 -2.98
CA VAL A 667 25.44 -21.98 -2.20
C VAL A 667 25.33 -20.69 -1.38
N GLN A 668 24.19 -20.02 -1.47
CA GLN A 668 23.96 -18.75 -0.77
C GLN A 668 22.55 -18.67 -0.20
N THR A 669 22.41 -18.05 0.96
CA THR A 669 21.12 -17.80 1.60
C THR A 669 21.01 -16.35 2.08
N ILE A 670 19.81 -15.79 1.98
CA ILE A 670 19.43 -14.51 2.58
C ILE A 670 18.16 -14.74 3.39
N LEU A 671 18.19 -14.35 4.66
CA LEU A 671 17.07 -14.42 5.59
C LEU A 671 16.78 -13.01 6.08
N TYR A 672 15.62 -12.45 5.74
CA TYR A 672 15.16 -11.14 6.19
C TYR A 672 13.84 -11.29 6.97
N LYS A 673 13.77 -10.69 8.15
CA LYS A 673 12.56 -10.67 8.97
C LYS A 673 12.37 -9.30 9.64
N PRO A 674 11.29 -8.57 9.30
CA PRO A 674 10.84 -7.42 10.09
C PRO A 674 10.02 -7.92 11.29
N ILE A 675 10.34 -7.43 12.47
CA ILE A 675 9.71 -7.81 13.74
C ILE A 675 9.17 -6.54 14.41
N PRO A 676 7.86 -6.30 14.33
CA PRO A 676 7.21 -5.24 15.11
C PRO A 676 7.31 -5.55 16.61
N LEU A 677 7.86 -4.63 17.40
CA LEU A 677 7.99 -4.76 18.84
C LEU A 677 6.97 -3.83 19.51
N PHE A 678 5.88 -4.39 20.01
CA PHE A 678 4.75 -3.79 20.76
C PHE A 678 4.89 -2.31 21.23
N GLY A 679 4.79 -1.35 20.30
CA GLY A 679 4.88 0.09 20.58
C GLY A 679 6.29 0.67 20.75
N TYR A 680 7.33 -0.15 20.65
CA TYR A 680 8.76 0.23 20.64
C TYR A 680 9.34 0.39 19.23
N GLY A 681 8.52 0.18 18.19
CA GLY A 681 8.92 0.32 16.80
C GLY A 681 9.19 -1.02 16.11
N ILE A 682 10.10 -1.05 15.13
CA ILE A 682 10.32 -2.22 14.27
C ILE A 682 11.79 -2.62 14.28
N PHE A 683 12.05 -3.91 14.49
CA PHE A 683 13.37 -4.50 14.38
C PHE A 683 13.51 -5.22 13.03
N HIS A 684 14.44 -4.76 12.19
CA HIS A 684 14.80 -5.38 10.94
C HIS A 684 16.04 -6.25 11.15
N ALA A 685 15.90 -7.55 10.87
CA ALA A 685 17.01 -8.49 10.92
C ALA A 685 17.24 -9.11 9.53
N THR A 686 18.46 -8.97 9.02
CA THR A 686 18.94 -9.62 7.80
C THR A 686 20.17 -10.46 8.12
N VAL A 687 20.19 -11.72 7.70
CA VAL A 687 21.36 -12.60 7.75
C VAL A 687 21.64 -13.13 6.35
N GLU A 688 22.88 -13.01 5.92
CA GLU A 688 23.37 -13.52 4.64
C GLU A 688 24.48 -14.52 4.92
N ALA A 689 24.44 -15.69 4.30
CA ALA A 689 25.49 -16.68 4.44
C ALA A 689 25.72 -17.43 3.13
N GLY A 690 26.92 -17.95 2.93
CA GLY A 690 27.20 -18.70 1.72
C GLY A 690 28.59 -19.31 1.67
N LYS A 691 28.77 -20.18 0.69
CA LYS A 691 30.01 -20.89 0.43
C LYS A 691 30.23 -21.11 -1.07
N VAL A 692 31.45 -20.89 -1.53
CA VAL A 692 31.98 -21.24 -2.84
C VAL A 692 32.88 -22.47 -2.66
N PHE A 693 32.61 -23.52 -3.42
CA PHE A 693 33.38 -24.74 -3.49
C PHE A 693 34.15 -24.79 -4.81
N GLY A 694 35.35 -25.37 -4.78
CA GLY A 694 36.25 -25.36 -5.94
C GLY A 694 37.09 -24.09 -6.02
N THR A 695 37.76 -23.91 -7.16
CA THR A 695 38.64 -22.77 -7.40
C THR A 695 37.98 -21.80 -8.36
N ALA A 696 37.60 -20.63 -7.87
CA ALA A 696 36.79 -19.66 -8.59
C ALA A 696 37.55 -18.36 -8.86
N PRO A 697 37.22 -17.64 -9.96
CA PRO A 697 37.79 -16.33 -10.22
C PRO A 697 37.25 -15.29 -9.23
N LEU A 698 37.96 -14.18 -9.05
CA LEU A 698 37.67 -13.13 -8.06
C LEU A 698 36.22 -12.65 -8.12
N ILE A 699 35.69 -12.49 -9.33
CA ILE A 699 34.32 -12.04 -9.57
C ILE A 699 33.22 -13.05 -9.13
N ALA A 700 33.59 -14.32 -8.95
CA ALA A 700 32.69 -15.40 -8.52
C ALA A 700 32.82 -15.67 -7.01
N LEU A 701 33.90 -15.21 -6.39
CA LEU A 701 34.05 -15.12 -4.94
C LEU A 701 33.03 -14.14 -4.35
N THR A 702 33.08 -13.96 -3.03
CA THR A 702 32.07 -13.19 -2.31
C THR A 702 32.72 -12.11 -1.46
N PRO A 703 32.93 -10.90 -2.02
CA PRO A 703 33.38 -9.79 -1.21
C PRO A 703 32.27 -9.34 -0.25
N THR A 704 32.68 -8.90 0.94
CA THR A 704 31.74 -8.33 1.92
C THR A 704 31.17 -7.01 1.37
N PRO A 705 29.83 -6.79 1.39
CA PRO A 705 29.22 -5.62 0.76
C PRO A 705 29.65 -4.34 1.48
N ALA A 706 30.46 -3.52 0.83
CA ALA A 706 30.86 -2.22 1.33
C ALA A 706 30.05 -1.10 0.69
N ASN A 707 29.97 0.05 1.35
CA ASN A 707 29.39 1.25 0.77
C ASN A 707 30.28 2.48 1.02
N GLN A 708 31.05 2.82 -0.01
CA GLN A 708 31.93 3.99 0.00
C GLN A 708 31.21 5.30 -0.41
N SER A 709 29.87 5.34 -0.47
CA SER A 709 29.14 6.61 -0.63
C SER A 709 28.94 7.33 0.70
N TYR A 710 28.78 8.65 0.66
CA TYR A 710 28.21 9.37 1.81
C TYR A 710 26.74 9.00 2.07
N SER A 711 26.05 8.49 1.03
CA SER A 711 24.69 7.95 1.16
C SER A 711 24.71 6.59 1.85
N SER A 712 23.80 6.34 2.79
CA SER A 712 23.57 5.01 3.34
C SER A 712 22.92 4.09 2.29
N ALA A 713 23.25 2.79 2.32
CA ALA A 713 22.71 1.75 1.44
C ALA A 713 22.34 0.51 2.28
N PRO A 714 21.17 -0.12 2.04
CA PRO A 714 20.76 -1.30 2.81
C PRO A 714 21.76 -2.46 2.69
N ASN A 715 21.89 -3.26 3.75
CA ASN A 715 22.73 -4.47 3.80
C ASN A 715 24.20 -4.23 3.36
N THR A 716 24.78 -3.09 3.72
CA THR A 716 26.19 -2.77 3.46
C THR A 716 26.92 -2.34 4.72
N PHE A 717 28.24 -2.51 4.73
CA PHE A 717 29.14 -1.99 5.76
C PHE A 717 29.57 -0.58 5.39
N ALA A 718 29.42 0.32 6.36
CA ALA A 718 29.59 1.75 6.14
C ALA A 718 31.03 2.21 6.35
N LEU A 719 31.89 1.44 7.01
CA LEU A 719 33.29 1.81 7.27
C LEU A 719 34.28 0.84 6.61
N LEU A 720 33.80 0.00 5.69
CA LEU A 720 34.61 -0.79 4.78
C LEU A 720 34.72 -0.10 3.40
N ASP A 721 35.84 -0.33 2.75
CA ASP A 721 36.10 -0.06 1.34
C ASP A 721 35.76 -1.30 0.51
N TYR A 722 35.50 -1.11 -0.79
CA TYR A 722 35.22 -2.25 -1.66
C TYR A 722 36.41 -3.21 -1.68
N TYR A 723 36.12 -4.51 -1.58
CA TYR A 723 37.12 -5.58 -1.56
C TYR A 723 38.08 -5.60 -0.35
N ASP A 724 37.78 -4.87 0.74
CA ASP A 724 38.49 -5.03 2.02
C ASP A 724 38.44 -6.45 2.56
N PHE A 725 37.31 -7.13 2.36
CA PHE A 725 37.10 -8.51 2.73
C PHE A 725 36.64 -9.31 1.52
N ILE A 726 37.39 -10.35 1.21
CA ILE A 726 37.11 -11.29 0.13
C ILE A 726 37.01 -12.66 0.76
N THR A 727 35.90 -13.36 0.48
CA THR A 727 35.61 -14.65 1.11
C THR A 727 35.14 -15.66 0.08
N ASP A 728 35.43 -16.93 0.36
CA ASP A 728 34.71 -18.05 -0.25
C ASP A 728 33.72 -18.70 0.71
N THR A 729 33.84 -18.46 2.02
CA THR A 729 32.85 -18.88 3.04
C THR A 729 32.57 -17.69 3.94
N TYR A 730 31.30 -17.33 4.14
CA TYR A 730 30.93 -16.15 4.91
C TYR A 730 29.59 -16.26 5.64
N ILE A 731 29.45 -15.42 6.65
CA ILE A 731 28.20 -15.01 7.26
C ILE A 731 28.26 -13.51 7.59
N ASN A 732 27.24 -12.78 7.13
CA ASN A 732 27.02 -11.37 7.42
C ASN A 732 25.68 -11.20 8.14
N GLY A 733 25.63 -10.31 9.12
CA GLY A 733 24.41 -9.93 9.82
C GLY A 733 24.20 -8.42 9.79
N TYR A 734 22.95 -7.99 9.60
CA TYR A 734 22.53 -6.60 9.62
C TYR A 734 21.27 -6.47 10.48
N PHE A 735 21.36 -5.69 11.56
CA PHE A 735 20.29 -5.52 12.53
C PHE A 735 20.05 -4.05 12.76
N GLU A 736 18.83 -3.58 12.50
CA GLU A 736 18.43 -2.18 12.73
C GLU A 736 17.12 -2.15 13.51
N HIS A 737 17.07 -1.37 14.59
CA HIS A 737 15.84 -1.11 15.33
C HIS A 737 15.46 0.36 15.18
N HIS A 738 14.30 0.59 14.56
CA HIS A 738 13.71 1.92 14.43
C HIS A 738 12.70 2.11 15.56
N PHE A 739 12.89 3.13 16.39
CA PHE A 739 12.04 3.39 17.56
C PHE A 739 10.76 4.17 17.21
N ASP A 740 10.65 4.69 15.99
CA ASP A 740 9.47 5.40 15.48
C ASP A 740 8.95 6.55 16.37
N GLY A 741 9.85 7.20 17.11
CA GLY A 741 9.53 8.32 18.01
C GLY A 741 9.42 7.92 19.48
N PHE A 742 9.44 6.62 19.80
CA PHE A 742 9.32 6.13 21.18
C PHE A 742 10.28 6.84 22.17
N LEU A 743 11.55 7.02 21.81
CA LEU A 743 12.52 7.72 22.67
C LEU A 743 12.41 9.24 22.59
N PHE A 744 12.50 9.82 21.39
CA PHE A 744 12.66 11.28 21.22
C PHE A 744 11.38 12.09 21.47
N ASN A 745 10.19 11.50 21.33
CA ASN A 745 8.93 12.17 21.68
C ASN A 745 8.85 12.49 23.18
N ARG A 746 9.55 11.73 24.03
CA ARG A 746 9.50 11.84 25.50
C ARG A 746 10.55 12.80 26.08
N ILE A 747 11.45 13.32 25.25
CA ILE A 747 12.51 14.22 25.69
C ILE A 747 12.07 15.67 25.40
N PRO A 748 11.95 16.54 26.44
CA PRO A 748 11.61 17.94 26.25
C PRO A 748 12.52 18.63 25.24
N PHE A 749 11.98 19.59 24.49
CA PHE A 749 12.62 20.25 23.34
C PHE A 749 12.87 19.36 22.12
N LEU A 750 13.47 18.17 22.28
CA LEU A 750 13.67 17.22 21.18
C LEU A 750 12.34 16.78 20.57
N GLN A 751 11.30 16.61 21.38
CA GLN A 751 9.94 16.33 20.90
C GLN A 751 9.45 17.34 19.84
N LYS A 752 9.86 18.61 19.91
CA LYS A 752 9.44 19.64 18.93
C LYS A 752 10.07 19.44 17.56
N THR A 753 11.21 18.74 17.49
CA THR A 753 11.94 18.48 16.24
C THR A 753 11.29 17.40 15.39
N ARG A 754 10.47 16.54 16.02
CA ARG A 754 9.88 15.32 15.45
C ARG A 754 10.93 14.30 14.97
N PHE A 755 12.19 14.44 15.36
CA PHE A 755 13.23 13.46 15.05
C PHE A 755 12.86 12.10 15.60
N LYS A 756 13.32 11.06 14.90
CA LYS A 756 13.17 9.66 15.29
C LYS A 756 14.56 9.09 15.50
N SER A 757 14.66 8.12 16.41
CA SER A 757 15.91 7.45 16.73
C SER A 757 15.91 6.03 16.20
N LEU A 758 17.10 5.54 15.91
CA LEU A 758 17.37 4.15 15.61
C LEU A 758 18.71 3.71 16.18
N ILE A 759 18.88 2.42 16.36
CA ILE A 759 20.16 1.78 16.65
C ILE A 759 20.41 0.68 15.62
N PHE A 760 21.67 0.39 15.34
CA PHE A 760 22.03 -0.69 14.45
C PHE A 760 23.31 -1.39 14.87
N GLY A 761 23.42 -2.65 14.45
CA GLY A 761 24.60 -3.48 14.55
C GLY A 761 24.76 -4.32 13.30
N ARG A 762 26.00 -4.49 12.84
CA ARG A 762 26.35 -5.27 11.66
C ARG A 762 27.56 -6.12 11.99
N PHE A 763 27.65 -7.33 11.47
CA PHE A 763 28.85 -8.15 11.63
C PHE A 763 29.18 -8.92 10.36
N ALA A 764 30.47 -9.17 10.13
CA ALA A 764 30.97 -10.04 9.08
C ALA A 764 31.97 -11.05 9.66
N TYR A 765 31.84 -12.30 9.24
CA TYR A 765 32.81 -13.36 9.50
C TYR A 765 32.95 -14.20 8.24
N GLY A 766 34.19 -14.62 7.93
CA GLY A 766 34.43 -15.46 6.78
C GLY A 766 35.89 -15.79 6.56
N THR A 767 36.10 -16.75 5.67
CA THR A 767 37.41 -17.29 5.31
C THR A 767 37.60 -17.25 3.79
N LEU A 768 38.85 -17.31 3.37
CA LEU A 768 39.23 -17.49 1.98
C LEU A 768 40.28 -18.60 1.87
N SER A 769 39.99 -19.65 1.10
CA SER A 769 40.90 -20.76 0.90
C SER A 769 42.14 -20.37 0.10
N ASP A 770 43.27 -21.01 0.42
CA ASP A 770 44.54 -20.71 -0.24
C ASP A 770 44.54 -21.05 -1.73
N LYS A 771 43.76 -22.05 -2.15
CA LYS A 771 43.55 -22.35 -3.57
C LYS A 771 42.94 -21.17 -4.32
N ASN A 772 41.94 -20.50 -3.74
CA ASN A 772 41.33 -19.32 -4.33
C ASN A 772 42.28 -18.12 -4.31
N LYS A 773 43.08 -17.93 -3.24
CA LYS A 773 44.11 -16.89 -3.20
C LYS A 773 45.15 -17.06 -4.31
N GLN A 774 45.67 -18.28 -4.48
CA GLN A 774 46.73 -18.58 -5.44
C GLN A 774 46.27 -18.51 -6.91
N ALA A 775 45.00 -18.81 -7.17
CA ALA A 775 44.45 -18.80 -8.52
C ALA A 775 44.04 -17.40 -9.00
N ASN A 776 43.99 -16.39 -8.13
CA ASN A 776 43.58 -15.04 -8.51
C ASN A 776 44.78 -14.08 -8.48
N ILE A 777 45.00 -13.39 -9.59
CA ILE A 777 46.05 -12.38 -9.77
C ILE A 777 45.38 -11.02 -9.79
N THR A 778 45.70 -10.21 -8.79
CA THR A 778 45.04 -8.93 -8.56
C THR A 778 45.99 -7.98 -7.84
N ASN A 779 45.70 -6.70 -7.94
CA ASN A 779 46.39 -5.61 -7.25
C ASN A 779 45.81 -5.31 -5.85
N ILE A 780 44.73 -5.99 -5.46
CA ILE A 780 44.19 -5.96 -4.10
C ILE A 780 44.86 -7.01 -3.22
N ILE A 781 45.04 -6.71 -1.94
CA ILE A 781 45.56 -7.65 -0.94
C ILE A 781 44.40 -8.50 -0.43
N PHE A 782 44.53 -9.83 -0.55
CA PHE A 782 43.53 -10.75 -0.01
C PHE A 782 43.48 -10.68 1.52
N ASN A 783 42.30 -10.35 2.02
CA ASN A 783 42.00 -10.23 3.43
C ASN A 783 40.61 -10.81 3.69
N SER A 784 40.46 -11.60 4.75
CA SER A 784 39.19 -12.21 5.14
C SER A 784 38.91 -11.97 6.62
N PRO A 785 37.66 -11.75 7.04
CA PRO A 785 37.31 -11.49 8.43
C PRO A 785 37.27 -12.79 9.23
N GLU A 786 38.43 -13.42 9.41
CA GLU A 786 38.60 -14.63 10.24
C GLU A 786 38.45 -14.31 11.74
N LYS A 787 38.64 -13.04 12.09
CA LYS A 787 38.15 -12.46 13.35
C LYS A 787 36.88 -11.68 13.04
N LEU A 788 35.88 -11.81 13.92
CA LEU A 788 34.60 -11.14 13.76
C LEU A 788 34.79 -9.63 13.57
N TYR A 789 34.40 -9.12 12.41
CA TYR A 789 34.28 -7.69 12.16
C TYR A 789 32.88 -7.25 12.55
N TRP A 790 32.75 -6.10 13.20
CA TRP A 790 31.45 -5.55 13.55
C TRP A 790 31.43 -4.02 13.48
N GLU A 791 30.31 -3.50 12.99
CA GLU A 791 29.96 -2.10 13.02
C GLU A 791 28.74 -1.91 13.92
N TYR A 792 28.71 -0.83 14.66
CA TYR A 792 27.57 -0.49 15.51
C TYR A 792 27.40 1.01 15.58
N GLY A 793 26.20 1.43 15.94
CA GLY A 793 25.91 2.85 16.02
C GLY A 793 24.47 3.17 16.31
N PHE A 794 24.19 4.45 16.20
CA PHE A 794 22.84 5.00 16.30
C PHE A 794 22.62 6.01 15.18
N GLY A 795 21.36 6.25 14.87
CA GLY A 795 20.95 7.19 13.85
C GLY A 795 19.86 8.12 14.34
N ILE A 796 19.83 9.30 13.72
CA ILE A 796 18.75 10.28 13.81
C ILE A 796 18.09 10.33 12.45
N GLU A 797 16.83 9.96 12.39
CA GLU A 797 16.02 10.00 11.17
C GLU A 797 14.89 11.02 11.32
N ASN A 798 14.13 11.20 10.24
CA ASN A 798 13.07 12.18 10.13
C ASN A 798 13.57 13.64 10.14
N ILE A 799 14.76 13.89 9.60
CA ILE A 799 15.35 15.22 9.45
C ILE A 799 14.83 15.86 8.16
N GLY A 800 14.43 17.13 8.23
CA GLY A 800 13.93 17.90 7.09
C GLY A 800 13.01 19.05 7.49
N LEU A 801 12.34 19.64 6.50
CA LEU A 801 11.47 20.81 6.67
C LEU A 801 10.00 20.41 6.45
N GLY A 802 9.11 20.85 7.35
CA GLY A 802 7.69 20.52 7.27
C GLY A 802 7.44 19.01 7.29
N ASN A 803 6.76 18.49 6.26
CA ASN A 803 6.53 17.06 6.01
C ASN A 803 7.61 16.41 5.13
N PHE A 804 8.49 17.20 4.51
CA PHE A 804 9.55 16.70 3.64
C PHE A 804 10.77 16.30 4.50
N ARG A 805 10.67 15.12 5.14
CA ARG A 805 11.62 14.61 6.15
C ARG A 805 12.13 13.21 5.82
N PHE A 806 13.02 13.15 4.83
CA PHE A 806 13.61 11.90 4.32
C PHE A 806 15.10 11.81 4.67
N ILE A 807 15.67 12.77 5.40
CA ILE A 807 17.08 12.72 5.76
C ILE A 807 17.27 11.90 7.04
N ARG A 808 18.23 10.99 7.01
CA ARG A 808 18.76 10.22 8.14
C ARG A 808 20.24 10.53 8.29
N VAL A 809 20.74 10.60 9.52
CA VAL A 809 22.16 10.73 9.83
C VAL A 809 22.55 9.62 10.79
N ASP A 810 23.51 8.78 10.38
CA ASP A 810 24.03 7.66 11.16
C ASP A 810 25.42 7.94 11.68
N PHE A 811 25.66 7.61 12.94
CA PHE A 811 26.95 7.66 13.61
C PHE A 811 27.43 6.23 13.78
N VAL A 812 28.49 5.86 13.07
CA VAL A 812 28.96 4.47 12.95
C VAL A 812 30.34 4.35 13.56
N TRP A 813 30.55 3.31 14.37
CA TRP A 813 31.85 2.85 14.84
C TRP A 813 32.10 1.42 14.36
N ARG A 814 33.38 1.04 14.29
CA ARG A 814 33.82 -0.33 13.99
C ARG A 814 34.89 -0.79 14.97
N ASN A 815 35.10 -2.10 15.05
CA ASN A 815 36.32 -2.64 15.63
C ASN A 815 37.53 -2.57 14.68
N ASP A 816 38.70 -2.86 15.24
CA ASP A 816 39.94 -2.95 14.48
C ASP A 816 39.97 -4.21 13.61
N PHE A 817 40.47 -4.06 12.39
CA PHE A 817 40.73 -5.15 11.43
C PHE A 817 42.03 -4.84 10.68
N ASN A 818 42.51 -5.81 9.91
CA ASN A 818 43.68 -5.64 9.06
C ASN A 818 43.31 -4.82 7.82
N ASP A 819 43.56 -3.52 7.88
CA ASP A 819 43.24 -2.52 6.88
C ASP A 819 44.40 -2.41 5.88
N VAL A 820 44.22 -2.97 4.68
CA VAL A 820 45.30 -3.23 3.71
C VAL A 820 44.97 -2.82 2.27
N ASN A 821 43.72 -2.48 1.97
CA ASN A 821 43.27 -2.09 0.63
C ASN A 821 42.79 -0.63 0.65
N GLY A 822 42.94 0.09 -0.47
CA GLY A 822 42.42 1.46 -0.59
C GLY A 822 43.09 2.46 0.36
N VAL A 823 42.30 3.42 0.83
CA VAL A 823 42.75 4.45 1.78
C VAL A 823 42.32 4.02 3.18
N ARG A 824 43.25 4.10 4.14
CA ARG A 824 43.01 3.72 5.54
C ARG A 824 41.60 4.05 6.03
N ASN A 825 40.85 3.01 6.34
CA ASN A 825 39.48 3.08 6.77
C ASN A 825 39.35 3.82 8.11
N PRO A 826 38.38 4.72 8.26
CA PRO A 826 38.15 5.41 9.53
C PRO A 826 37.66 4.45 10.62
N LYS A 827 37.96 4.74 11.90
CA LYS A 827 37.30 4.03 13.03
C LYS A 827 35.88 4.53 13.32
N PHE A 828 35.55 5.74 12.88
CA PHE A 828 34.26 6.40 13.07
C PHE A 828 33.84 7.11 11.79
N GLY A 829 32.54 7.07 11.47
CA GLY A 829 31.99 7.81 10.33
C GLY A 829 30.59 8.32 10.58
N VAL A 830 30.28 9.44 9.92
CA VAL A 830 28.93 9.99 9.82
C VAL A 830 28.41 9.73 8.41
N ARG A 831 27.25 9.08 8.29
CA ARG A 831 26.60 8.76 7.01
C ARG A 831 25.26 9.48 6.91
N ILE A 832 24.91 9.90 5.70
CA ILE A 832 23.63 10.55 5.42
C ILE A 832 22.78 9.57 4.62
N GLY A 833 21.53 9.35 4.99
CA GLY A 833 20.59 8.51 4.25
C GLY A 833 19.45 9.34 3.68
N ILE A 834 19.01 8.99 2.46
CA ILE A 834 17.73 9.44 1.90
C ILE A 834 16.73 8.29 2.07
N VAL A 835 15.90 8.38 3.10
CA VAL A 835 14.91 7.36 3.48
C VAL A 835 13.51 7.98 3.40
N PRO A 836 12.87 8.00 2.20
CA PRO A 836 11.51 8.47 2.08
C PRO A 836 10.55 7.45 2.72
N SER A 837 10.06 7.74 3.93
CA SER A 837 9.06 6.94 4.62
C SER A 837 7.79 7.77 4.88
N PHE A 838 6.66 7.06 5.00
CA PHE A 838 5.50 7.58 5.72
C PHE A 838 5.81 7.67 7.22
#